data_AF-A0A0N0D157-F1
#
_entry.id   AF-A0A0N0D157-F1
#
_cell.length_a   1.000
_cell.length_b   1.000
_cell.length_c   1.000
_cell.angle_alpha   90.00
_cell.angle_beta   90.00
_cell.angle_gamma   90.00
#
_symmetry.space_group_name_H-M   'P 1'
#
loop_
_entity.id
_entity.type
_entity.pdbx_description
1 polymer ?
#
loop_
_entity_poly.entity_id
_entity_poly.type
_entity_poly.pdbx_seq_one_letter_code
_entity_poly.pdbx_strand_id
1 'polypeptide(L)'
;MTEQPDSKISEVKIGLEIEKSGNTLTQKRNHSIDIKKLNQKCSDIKKLFNRQTINQNDIKKKTHKSLGKELCNELLPEEIKRILLSTKAEHLILKLDPQLLQLPWESLVLDNQTLGERFSVGRIIMTYQDAITHNVIDWGKDPLKVQIVANPSGDLDEATQEAELLCDDMDELKRNGLNIDCYLNTRVNVSDIEEHLDNSDIFHFAGHADHKARQPEECGLKLKDKFFTAIDVNKLDSSTKMPSLVVSNACNSAITDKWEFRKFNPQHIMSLPGSFIKKGVRHYVGTSWKIKDNSGIIFSQSFYEALFSGQPIGKCLQKARKDMIEKNVSICWASYILYGNPRICYVKDNRPYLYYQEQSASHENVITLSINVESMESTRLRSFQLKNYSNIAIHARWMIALILAILMLSAAHFWKAPETPQIIYENCVKRYWEIEKKIDEYLEKIYELREKRKNIPPVPQYVQQNSWTSKPIQIAVTLSDVMLCCSGKRSKMIAYSIEKQIQKNLWMRRLGRMEPTDFFILVQNIYRSLNSSSQPLPSEIDYPDIMIRVELIYDENTEYLVMHCLKMTGDIERFQEKLQKGSIYKQGDRVTKKMIKWMQKEFPLRATIIKVSPGTVELDIGDSHDIHEGQKFETILGQSLMAVSKVADYTCEARLLDTKVEHKKGMRVHWVIKNKE
;
A
#
# COMPACT_ATOMS: atom_id res chain seq x y z
N MET A 1 -10.17 -31.91 32.83
CA MET A 1 -10.77 -31.09 31.75
C MET A 1 -11.56 -32.03 30.86
N THR A 2 -12.89 -31.96 30.94
CA THR A 2 -13.80 -32.73 30.11
C THR A 2 -13.83 -32.12 28.70
N GLU A 3 -13.26 -32.81 27.72
CA GLU A 3 -13.45 -32.50 26.31
C GLU A 3 -14.94 -32.65 25.97
N GLN A 4 -15.62 -31.54 25.66
CA GLN A 4 -16.91 -31.60 24.97
C GLN A 4 -16.67 -31.99 23.51
N PRO A 5 -17.42 -32.95 22.95
CA PRO A 5 -17.26 -33.34 21.56
C PRO A 5 -17.77 -32.22 20.65
N ASP A 6 -16.92 -31.78 19.70
CA ASP A 6 -17.29 -30.96 18.55
C ASP A 6 -18.40 -31.67 17.75
N SER A 7 -19.66 -31.29 18.00
CA SER A 7 -20.78 -31.73 17.17
C SER A 7 -20.67 -31.02 15.81
N LYS A 8 -20.12 -31.73 14.81
CA LYS A 8 -20.12 -31.28 13.41
C LYS A 8 -21.56 -31.07 12.94
N ILE A 9 -21.97 -29.80 12.86
CA ILE A 9 -23.23 -29.38 12.27
C ILE A 9 -23.22 -29.79 10.79
N SER A 10 -24.15 -30.67 10.37
CA SER A 10 -24.24 -31.15 8.97
C SER A 10 -25.14 -30.27 8.10
N GLU A 11 -26.13 -29.62 8.71
CA GLU A 11 -27.10 -28.75 8.03
C GLU A 11 -27.25 -27.42 8.77
N VAL A 12 -27.33 -26.33 8.01
CA VAL A 12 -27.63 -24.99 8.53
C VAL A 12 -28.92 -24.48 7.91
N LYS A 13 -29.83 -24.00 8.76
CA LYS A 13 -31.00 -23.25 8.31
C LYS A 13 -30.59 -21.80 8.09
N ILE A 14 -30.75 -21.34 6.86
CA ILE A 14 -30.58 -19.94 6.51
C ILE A 14 -31.97 -19.29 6.46
N GLY A 15 -32.17 -18.28 7.29
CA GLY A 15 -33.31 -17.37 7.19
C GLY A 15 -33.00 -16.30 6.15
N LEU A 16 -33.89 -16.15 5.18
CA LEU A 16 -33.82 -15.14 4.13
C LEU A 16 -35.02 -14.23 4.29
N GLU A 17 -34.76 -12.94 4.47
CA GLU A 17 -35.76 -11.89 4.55
C GLU A 17 -35.45 -10.82 3.50
N ILE A 18 -36.36 -10.62 2.57
CA ILE A 18 -36.24 -9.59 1.54
C ILE A 18 -37.17 -8.43 1.88
N GLU A 19 -36.63 -7.21 1.82
CA GLU A 19 -37.36 -5.97 2.04
C GLU A 19 -37.18 -5.07 0.82
N LYS A 20 -38.29 -4.65 0.21
CA LYS A 20 -38.32 -3.60 -0.80
C LYS A 20 -38.63 -2.29 -0.08
N SER A 21 -37.82 -1.25 -0.26
CA SER A 21 -38.13 0.03 0.37
C SER A 21 -39.44 0.60 -0.23
N GLY A 22 -40.33 1.10 0.63
CA GLY A 22 -41.60 1.76 0.25
C GLY A 22 -42.85 0.87 0.20
N ASN A 23 -42.71 -0.46 0.15
CA ASN A 23 -43.81 -1.40 0.31
C ASN A 23 -43.38 -2.50 1.29
N THR A 24 -44.12 -2.69 2.37
CA THR A 24 -43.86 -3.70 3.43
C THR A 24 -44.13 -5.12 2.93
N LEU A 25 -43.49 -5.53 1.84
CA LEU A 25 -43.39 -6.92 1.43
C LEU A 25 -42.15 -7.49 2.12
N THR A 26 -42.35 -7.92 3.35
CA THR A 26 -41.37 -8.68 4.12
C THR A 26 -41.66 -10.15 3.94
N GLN A 27 -40.81 -10.83 3.16
CA GLN A 27 -40.95 -12.25 2.94
C GLN A 27 -39.83 -13.00 3.64
N LYS A 28 -40.19 -13.79 4.68
CA LYS A 28 -39.26 -14.63 5.43
C LYS A 28 -39.35 -16.09 4.99
N ARG A 29 -38.22 -16.70 4.68
CA ARG A 29 -38.12 -18.14 4.35
C ARG A 29 -36.92 -18.76 5.03
N ASN A 30 -37.09 -19.99 5.51
CA ASN A 30 -36.01 -20.79 6.06
C ASN A 30 -35.67 -21.88 5.04
N HIS A 31 -34.38 -21.98 4.68
CA HIS A 31 -33.87 -22.97 3.74
C HIS A 31 -32.75 -23.77 4.40
N SER A 32 -32.87 -25.10 4.44
CA SER A 32 -31.80 -25.96 4.97
C SER A 32 -30.76 -26.20 3.90
N ILE A 33 -29.49 -25.98 4.23
CA ILE A 33 -28.36 -26.14 3.32
C ILE A 33 -27.33 -27.09 3.93
N ASP A 34 -26.84 -28.03 3.11
CA ASP A 34 -25.71 -28.89 3.45
C ASP A 34 -24.42 -28.07 3.43
N ILE A 35 -23.82 -27.93 4.62
CA ILE A 35 -22.59 -27.16 4.82
C ILE A 35 -21.43 -27.74 4.01
N LYS A 36 -21.28 -29.07 3.97
CA LYS A 36 -20.13 -29.69 3.27
C LYS A 36 -20.23 -29.41 1.78
N LYS A 37 -21.43 -29.52 1.22
CA LYS A 37 -21.70 -29.25 -0.19
C LYS A 37 -21.46 -27.78 -0.54
N LEU A 38 -21.92 -26.86 0.32
CA LEU A 38 -21.69 -25.43 0.17
C LEU A 38 -20.19 -25.09 0.18
N ASN A 39 -19.44 -25.62 1.16
CA ASN A 39 -18.01 -25.40 1.30
C ASN A 39 -17.23 -25.88 0.09
N GLN A 40 -17.60 -27.06 -0.42
CA GLN A 40 -17.00 -27.64 -1.59
C GLN A 40 -17.20 -26.73 -2.81
N LYS A 41 -18.43 -26.28 -3.05
CA LYS A 41 -18.75 -25.35 -4.16
C LYS A 41 -18.00 -24.03 -4.08
N CYS A 42 -17.90 -23.43 -2.89
CA CYS A 42 -17.14 -22.19 -2.69
C CYS A 42 -15.64 -22.39 -2.91
N SER A 43 -15.09 -23.50 -2.43
CA SER A 43 -13.70 -23.89 -2.71
C SER A 43 -13.44 -24.06 -4.20
N ASP A 44 -14.37 -24.69 -4.93
CA ASP A 44 -14.26 -24.90 -6.36
C ASP A 44 -14.32 -23.60 -7.16
N ILE A 45 -15.22 -22.66 -6.80
CA ILE A 45 -15.26 -21.31 -7.38
C ILE A 45 -13.94 -20.58 -7.11
N LYS A 46 -13.45 -20.58 -5.87
CA LYS A 46 -12.20 -19.90 -5.52
C LYS A 46 -11.00 -20.47 -6.26
N LYS A 47 -10.92 -21.80 -6.39
CA LYS A 47 -9.87 -22.47 -7.19
C LYS A 47 -9.98 -22.12 -8.67
N LEU A 48 -11.20 -22.07 -9.23
CA LEU A 48 -11.42 -21.67 -10.62
C LEU A 48 -10.97 -20.22 -10.83
N PHE A 49 -11.36 -19.30 -9.95
CA PHE A 49 -10.99 -17.90 -10.04
C PHE A 49 -9.48 -17.70 -9.95
N ASN A 50 -8.81 -18.32 -8.97
CA ASN A 50 -7.37 -18.23 -8.86
C ASN A 50 -6.63 -18.80 -10.08
N ARG A 51 -7.13 -19.90 -10.68
CA ARG A 51 -6.55 -20.46 -11.92
C ARG A 51 -6.73 -19.53 -13.11
N GLN A 52 -7.94 -18.98 -13.30
CA GLN A 52 -8.23 -18.05 -14.40
C GLN A 52 -7.48 -16.71 -14.26
N THR A 53 -7.18 -16.29 -13.03
CA THR A 53 -6.27 -15.15 -12.79
C THR A 53 -4.86 -15.41 -13.33
N ILE A 54 -4.37 -16.64 -13.21
CA ILE A 54 -3.01 -17.03 -13.65
C ILE A 54 -2.97 -17.34 -15.15
N ASN A 55 -3.97 -18.04 -15.70
CA ASN A 55 -4.02 -18.44 -17.10
C ASN A 55 -5.44 -18.25 -17.68
N GLN A 56 -5.60 -17.25 -18.54
CA GLN A 56 -6.88 -16.91 -19.17
C GLN A 56 -7.36 -17.94 -20.21
N ASN A 57 -6.45 -18.76 -20.75
CA ASN A 57 -6.74 -19.74 -21.82
C ASN A 57 -7.14 -21.12 -21.30
N ASP A 58 -7.32 -21.31 -19.98
CA ASP A 58 -7.72 -22.59 -19.41
C ASP A 58 -9.22 -22.86 -19.65
N ILE A 59 -9.55 -23.29 -20.87
CA ILE A 59 -10.88 -23.67 -21.33
C ILE A 59 -11.19 -25.08 -20.80
N LYS A 60 -11.69 -25.19 -19.56
CA LYS A 60 -12.34 -26.41 -19.05
C LYS A 60 -13.86 -26.29 -19.04
N LYS A 61 -14.53 -27.46 -19.10
CA LYS A 61 -15.99 -27.70 -19.22
C LYS A 61 -16.94 -26.90 -18.30
N LYS A 62 -16.46 -26.27 -17.21
CA LYS A 62 -17.28 -25.46 -16.30
C LYS A 62 -16.81 -24.01 -16.28
N THR A 63 -17.66 -23.11 -16.76
CA THR A 63 -17.44 -21.65 -16.72
C THR A 63 -17.78 -21.10 -15.32
N HIS A 64 -17.24 -19.93 -14.97
CA HIS A 64 -17.63 -19.24 -13.73
C HIS A 64 -19.14 -19.04 -13.62
N LYS A 65 -19.82 -18.77 -14.75
CA LYS A 65 -21.28 -18.64 -14.80
C LYS A 65 -22.00 -19.93 -14.42
N SER A 66 -21.48 -21.08 -14.83
CA SER A 66 -22.08 -22.38 -14.47
C SER A 66 -22.03 -22.65 -12.96
N LEU A 67 -20.88 -22.39 -12.32
CA LEU A 67 -20.74 -22.53 -10.86
C LEU A 67 -21.56 -21.48 -10.10
N GLY A 68 -21.60 -20.24 -10.58
CA GLY A 68 -22.43 -19.19 -10.01
C GLY A 68 -23.93 -19.51 -10.07
N LYS A 69 -24.40 -20.18 -11.14
CA LYS A 69 -25.77 -20.69 -11.26
C LYS A 69 -26.04 -21.84 -10.28
N GLU A 70 -25.11 -22.79 -10.17
CA GLU A 70 -25.20 -23.89 -9.20
C GLU A 70 -25.24 -23.41 -7.75
N LEU A 71 -24.50 -22.34 -7.42
CA LEU A 71 -24.50 -21.74 -6.10
C LEU A 71 -25.78 -20.93 -5.85
N CYS A 72 -26.25 -20.19 -6.86
CA CYS A 72 -27.51 -19.43 -6.79
C CYS A 72 -28.70 -20.36 -6.51
N ASN A 73 -28.73 -21.53 -7.17
CA ASN A 73 -29.78 -22.52 -6.96
C ASN A 73 -29.78 -23.17 -5.58
N GLU A 74 -28.62 -23.19 -4.91
CA GLU A 74 -28.48 -23.77 -3.57
C GLU A 74 -28.72 -22.74 -2.46
N LEU A 75 -28.40 -21.47 -2.70
CA LEU A 75 -28.53 -20.40 -1.70
C LEU A 75 -29.87 -19.66 -1.74
N LEU A 76 -30.45 -19.47 -2.93
CA LEU A 76 -31.65 -18.64 -3.10
C LEU A 76 -32.86 -19.51 -3.46
N PRO A 77 -33.98 -19.43 -2.72
CA PRO A 77 -35.25 -20.02 -3.12
C PRO A 77 -35.81 -19.38 -4.40
N GLU A 78 -36.57 -20.13 -5.21
CA GLU A 78 -37.16 -19.66 -6.47
C GLU A 78 -37.99 -18.38 -6.34
N GLU A 79 -38.62 -18.18 -5.19
CA GLU A 79 -39.40 -16.98 -4.90
C GLU A 79 -38.53 -15.72 -4.77
N ILE A 80 -37.40 -15.81 -4.06
CA ILE A 80 -36.42 -14.72 -3.96
C ILE A 80 -35.79 -14.45 -5.32
N LYS A 81 -35.49 -15.51 -6.10
CA LYS A 81 -35.00 -15.34 -7.48
C LYS A 81 -36.00 -14.58 -8.33
N ARG A 82 -37.29 -14.91 -8.27
CA ARG A 82 -38.35 -14.19 -9.01
C ARG A 82 -38.39 -12.70 -8.64
N ILE A 83 -38.33 -12.37 -7.34
CA ILE A 83 -38.32 -10.97 -6.88
C ILE A 83 -37.09 -10.23 -7.40
N LEU A 84 -35.90 -10.83 -7.23
CA LEU A 84 -34.65 -10.28 -7.72
C LEU A 84 -34.65 -10.14 -9.25
N LEU A 85 -35.36 -11.00 -9.98
CA LEU A 85 -35.50 -10.93 -11.44
C LEU A 85 -36.46 -9.82 -11.89
N SER A 86 -37.59 -9.64 -11.22
CA SER A 86 -38.64 -8.69 -11.61
C SER A 86 -38.41 -7.25 -11.15
N THR A 87 -37.49 -7.04 -10.21
CA THR A 87 -37.26 -5.72 -9.61
C THR A 87 -36.55 -4.74 -10.55
N LYS A 88 -36.91 -3.46 -10.42
CA LYS A 88 -36.23 -2.31 -11.04
C LYS A 88 -35.17 -1.67 -10.13
N ALA A 89 -35.00 -2.17 -8.91
CA ALA A 89 -34.01 -1.65 -7.99
C ALA A 89 -32.60 -1.77 -8.55
N GLU A 90 -31.81 -0.71 -8.44
CA GLU A 90 -30.43 -0.70 -8.88
C GLU A 90 -29.46 -1.15 -7.78
N HIS A 91 -29.83 -0.94 -6.52
CA HIS A 91 -28.99 -1.27 -5.37
C HIS A 91 -29.46 -2.54 -4.66
N LEU A 92 -28.51 -3.38 -4.28
CA LEU A 92 -28.75 -4.58 -3.48
C LEU A 92 -27.91 -4.52 -2.21
N ILE A 93 -28.58 -4.51 -1.06
CA ILE A 93 -27.94 -4.58 0.26
C ILE A 93 -28.03 -6.03 0.76
N LEU A 94 -26.89 -6.66 0.98
CA LEU A 94 -26.80 -7.98 1.60
C LEU A 94 -26.50 -7.81 3.08
N LYS A 95 -27.51 -7.96 3.96
CA LYS A 95 -27.28 -8.03 5.41
C LYS A 95 -26.94 -9.46 5.77
N LEU A 96 -25.69 -9.71 6.15
CA LEU A 96 -25.15 -11.07 6.27
C LEU A 96 -24.74 -11.39 7.71
N ASP A 97 -25.09 -12.60 8.14
CA ASP A 97 -24.41 -13.26 9.26
C ASP A 97 -22.90 -13.35 8.96
N PRO A 98 -22.02 -13.08 9.95
CA PRO A 98 -20.59 -13.13 9.72
C PRO A 98 -20.07 -14.48 9.19
N GLN A 99 -20.78 -15.58 9.49
CA GLN A 99 -20.46 -16.91 8.97
C GLN A 99 -20.68 -17.04 7.46
N LEU A 100 -21.44 -16.12 6.83
CA LEU A 100 -21.79 -16.17 5.40
C LEU A 100 -20.97 -15.20 4.55
N LEU A 101 -20.03 -14.47 5.15
CA LEU A 101 -19.27 -13.42 4.46
C LEU A 101 -18.31 -13.96 3.39
N GLN A 102 -17.85 -15.20 3.46
CA GLN A 102 -16.91 -15.72 2.44
C GLN A 102 -17.60 -16.19 1.15
N LEU A 103 -18.93 -16.28 1.15
CA LEU A 103 -19.67 -16.70 -0.04
C LEU A 103 -19.54 -15.61 -1.13
N PRO A 104 -19.30 -15.98 -2.40
CA PRO A 104 -19.16 -15.04 -3.50
C PRO A 104 -20.54 -14.59 -4.00
N TRP A 105 -21.31 -13.91 -3.15
CA TRP A 105 -22.69 -13.48 -3.41
C TRP A 105 -22.82 -12.70 -4.72
N GLU A 106 -21.87 -11.83 -5.02
CA GLU A 106 -21.83 -11.00 -6.23
C GLU A 106 -21.61 -11.84 -7.50
N SER A 107 -21.08 -13.06 -7.36
CA SER A 107 -20.88 -14.00 -8.47
C SER A 107 -22.07 -14.94 -8.69
N LEU A 108 -23.13 -14.86 -7.88
CA LEU A 108 -24.35 -15.65 -8.11
C LEU A 108 -24.99 -15.23 -9.43
N VAL A 109 -25.41 -16.21 -10.23
CA VAL A 109 -25.96 -15.95 -11.57
C VAL A 109 -27.48 -16.08 -11.56
N LEU A 110 -28.14 -14.98 -11.92
CA LEU A 110 -29.58 -14.91 -12.22
C LEU A 110 -29.74 -14.52 -13.69
N ASP A 111 -30.47 -15.35 -14.45
CA ASP A 111 -30.74 -15.11 -15.87
C ASP A 111 -29.49 -14.75 -16.71
N ASN A 112 -28.43 -15.57 -16.58
CA ASN A 112 -27.15 -15.43 -17.30
C ASN A 112 -26.31 -14.18 -16.96
N GLN A 113 -26.76 -13.36 -16.01
CA GLN A 113 -26.03 -12.22 -15.45
C GLN A 113 -25.71 -12.47 -13.96
N THR A 114 -24.54 -12.04 -13.50
CA THR A 114 -24.19 -12.11 -12.08
C THR A 114 -24.89 -11.01 -11.28
N LEU A 115 -25.10 -11.22 -9.98
CA LEU A 115 -25.65 -10.18 -9.10
C LEU A 115 -24.80 -8.91 -9.10
N GLY A 116 -23.47 -9.04 -9.16
CA GLY A 116 -22.53 -7.92 -9.17
C GLY A 116 -22.49 -7.14 -10.50
N GLU A 117 -22.91 -7.76 -11.60
CA GLU A 117 -23.13 -7.06 -12.88
C GLU A 117 -24.49 -6.35 -12.89
N ARG A 118 -25.53 -6.99 -12.36
CA ARG A 118 -26.89 -6.46 -12.34
C ARG A 118 -27.08 -5.30 -11.36
N PHE A 119 -26.58 -5.47 -10.13
CA PHE A 119 -26.83 -4.54 -9.03
C PHE A 119 -25.55 -3.85 -8.56
N SER A 120 -25.71 -2.66 -8.00
CA SER A 120 -24.75 -2.02 -7.11
C SER A 120 -24.85 -2.68 -5.73
N VAL A 121 -24.06 -3.74 -5.52
CA VAL A 121 -24.11 -4.56 -4.30
C VAL A 121 -23.25 -3.97 -3.18
N GLY A 122 -23.78 -3.92 -1.95
CA GLY A 122 -23.02 -3.66 -0.73
C GLY A 122 -23.39 -4.63 0.39
N ARG A 123 -22.41 -5.02 1.21
CA ARG A 123 -22.58 -5.96 2.32
C ARG A 123 -22.65 -5.25 3.66
N ILE A 124 -23.63 -5.61 4.48
CA ILE A 124 -23.78 -5.14 5.85
C ILE A 124 -23.55 -6.30 6.81
N ILE A 125 -22.62 -6.13 7.75
CA ILE A 125 -22.33 -7.17 8.75
C ILE A 125 -23.26 -6.96 9.95
N MET A 126 -24.18 -7.91 10.18
CA MET A 126 -25.27 -7.78 11.18
C MET A 126 -24.79 -7.47 12.60
N THR A 127 -23.57 -7.86 12.99
CA THR A 127 -23.05 -7.62 14.35
C THR A 127 -22.45 -6.23 14.58
N TYR A 128 -22.11 -5.49 13.52
CA TYR A 128 -21.27 -4.30 13.65
C TYR A 128 -21.94 -3.00 13.18
N GLN A 129 -22.88 -3.09 12.23
CA GLN A 129 -23.40 -1.91 11.54
C GLN A 129 -24.83 -1.54 11.90
N ASP A 130 -25.53 -2.33 12.71
CA ASP A 130 -26.89 -2.02 13.17
C ASP A 130 -26.93 -0.78 14.10
N ALA A 131 -25.79 -0.37 14.66
CA ALA A 131 -25.65 0.79 15.55
C ALA A 131 -24.99 2.02 14.91
N ILE A 132 -24.52 1.96 13.64
CA ILE A 132 -23.89 3.12 12.99
C ILE A 132 -24.99 4.02 12.42
N THR A 133 -25.29 5.10 13.13
CA THR A 133 -26.08 6.20 12.60
C THR A 133 -25.32 6.82 11.41
N HIS A 134 -25.93 6.75 10.23
CA HIS A 134 -25.37 7.31 9.01
C HIS A 134 -25.61 8.83 9.00
N ASN A 135 -24.90 9.55 9.86
CA ASN A 135 -24.90 11.00 9.80
C ASN A 135 -24.23 11.45 8.49
N VAL A 136 -24.90 12.37 7.78
CA VAL A 136 -24.31 13.12 6.66
C VAL A 136 -23.04 13.79 7.17
N ILE A 137 -21.93 13.63 6.46
CA ILE A 137 -20.68 14.34 6.75
C ILE A 137 -20.55 15.43 5.71
N ASP A 138 -20.63 16.68 6.15
CA ASP A 138 -20.19 17.82 5.36
C ASP A 138 -18.75 18.14 5.80
N TRP A 139 -17.79 17.93 4.91
CA TRP A 139 -16.41 18.36 5.14
C TRP A 139 -16.24 19.89 4.95
N GLY A 140 -17.30 20.59 4.56
CA GLY A 140 -17.35 22.04 4.49
C GLY A 140 -16.34 22.62 3.50
N LYS A 141 -15.39 23.41 4.01
CA LYS A 141 -14.29 23.99 3.22
C LYS A 141 -13.00 23.19 3.31
N ASP A 142 -12.95 22.14 4.14
CA ASP A 142 -11.75 21.34 4.28
C ASP A 142 -11.58 20.41 3.07
N PRO A 143 -10.33 20.21 2.59
CA PRO A 143 -10.07 19.29 1.50
C PRO A 143 -10.37 17.85 1.92
N LEU A 144 -10.91 17.05 1.00
CA LEU A 144 -11.00 15.60 1.18
C LEU A 144 -9.58 15.02 1.22
N LYS A 145 -9.18 14.43 2.34
CA LYS A 145 -7.83 13.89 2.50
C LYS A 145 -7.77 12.42 2.08
N VAL A 146 -7.01 12.13 1.02
CA VAL A 146 -6.81 10.78 0.49
C VAL A 146 -5.39 10.30 0.76
N GLN A 147 -5.23 9.35 1.66
CA GLN A 147 -3.95 8.70 1.90
C GLN A 147 -3.80 7.49 0.98
N ILE A 148 -2.71 7.44 0.20
CA ILE A 148 -2.33 6.33 -0.65
C ILE A 148 -1.06 5.70 -0.07
N VAL A 149 -1.13 4.43 0.29
CA VAL A 149 0.01 3.58 0.65
C VAL A 149 0.24 2.60 -0.49
N ALA A 150 1.43 2.64 -1.10
CA ALA A 150 1.70 1.82 -2.27
C ALA A 150 3.10 1.20 -2.29
N ASN A 151 3.15 -0.08 -2.66
CA ASN A 151 4.38 -0.88 -2.75
C ASN A 151 5.32 -0.73 -1.53
N PRO A 152 4.82 -0.89 -0.27
CA PRO A 152 5.63 -0.67 0.92
C PRO A 152 6.82 -1.63 1.04
N SER A 153 6.74 -2.81 0.41
CA SER A 153 7.81 -3.81 0.32
C SER A 153 8.82 -3.54 -0.80
N GLY A 154 8.52 -2.64 -1.74
CA GLY A 154 9.40 -2.28 -2.86
C GLY A 154 9.54 -3.35 -3.96
N ASP A 155 8.77 -4.43 -3.89
CA ASP A 155 8.81 -5.59 -4.79
C ASP A 155 7.66 -5.63 -5.83
N LEU A 156 6.73 -4.66 -5.80
CA LEU A 156 5.53 -4.63 -6.66
C LEU A 156 5.40 -3.31 -7.43
N ASP A 157 6.04 -3.24 -8.60
CA ASP A 157 6.13 -2.04 -9.44
C ASP A 157 4.76 -1.54 -9.94
N GLU A 158 3.83 -2.44 -10.19
CA GLU A 158 2.48 -2.12 -10.66
C GLU A 158 1.68 -1.37 -9.60
N ALA A 159 1.90 -1.65 -8.31
CA ALA A 159 1.28 -0.89 -7.21
C ALA A 159 1.86 0.53 -7.12
N THR A 160 3.16 0.70 -7.42
CA THR A 160 3.77 2.02 -7.56
C THR A 160 3.15 2.79 -8.73
N GLN A 161 2.97 2.14 -9.88
CA GLN A 161 2.34 2.74 -11.05
C GLN A 161 0.87 3.11 -10.81
N GLU A 162 0.12 2.25 -10.11
CA GLU A 162 -1.27 2.54 -9.69
C GLU A 162 -1.33 3.82 -8.87
N ALA A 163 -0.47 3.95 -7.87
CA ALA A 163 -0.44 5.12 -7.02
C ALA A 163 -0.09 6.39 -7.77
N GLU A 164 0.88 6.34 -8.69
CA GLU A 164 1.22 7.50 -9.54
C GLU A 164 0.02 7.97 -10.36
N LEU A 165 -0.68 7.04 -11.02
CA LEU A 165 -1.83 7.40 -11.86
C LEU A 165 -2.96 8.03 -11.03
N LEU A 166 -3.30 7.44 -9.87
CA LEU A 166 -4.29 8.02 -8.97
C LEU A 166 -3.89 9.40 -8.46
N CYS A 167 -2.59 9.58 -8.20
CA CYS A 167 -2.02 10.82 -7.71
C CYS A 167 -2.12 11.92 -8.78
N ASP A 168 -1.79 11.60 -10.03
CA ASP A 168 -1.93 12.48 -11.20
C ASP A 168 -3.41 12.83 -11.46
N ASP A 169 -4.30 11.83 -11.42
CA ASP A 169 -5.75 12.00 -11.60
C ASP A 169 -6.33 12.95 -10.53
N MET A 170 -5.94 12.79 -9.26
CA MET A 170 -6.38 13.66 -8.16
C MET A 170 -5.82 15.09 -8.28
N ASP A 171 -4.58 15.26 -8.73
CA ASP A 171 -3.98 16.57 -8.96
C ASP A 171 -4.65 17.30 -10.15
N GLU A 172 -5.12 16.56 -11.16
CA GLU A 172 -5.97 17.11 -12.24
C GLU A 172 -7.35 17.53 -11.72
N LEU A 173 -8.01 16.69 -10.94
CA LEU A 173 -9.30 17.04 -10.31
C LEU A 173 -9.19 18.28 -9.42
N LYS A 174 -8.09 18.40 -8.66
CA LYS A 174 -7.79 19.59 -7.86
C LYS A 174 -7.67 20.85 -8.70
N ARG A 175 -6.94 20.79 -9.83
CA ARG A 175 -6.84 21.91 -10.79
C ARG A 175 -8.18 22.28 -11.42
N ASN A 176 -9.07 21.31 -11.57
CA ASN A 176 -10.44 21.50 -12.06
C ASN A 176 -11.45 21.93 -10.97
N GLY A 177 -10.96 22.24 -9.77
CA GLY A 177 -11.74 22.88 -8.70
C GLY A 177 -12.30 21.94 -7.63
N LEU A 178 -12.01 20.63 -7.67
CA LEU A 178 -12.35 19.72 -6.57
C LEU A 178 -11.43 19.97 -5.38
N ASN A 179 -11.98 20.21 -4.18
CA ASN A 179 -11.19 20.42 -2.98
C ASN A 179 -10.70 19.07 -2.41
N ILE A 180 -9.60 18.55 -2.94
CA ILE A 180 -9.01 17.26 -2.59
C ILE A 180 -7.51 17.43 -2.32
N ASP A 181 -7.04 16.80 -1.25
CA ASP A 181 -5.63 16.63 -0.97
C ASP A 181 -5.33 15.15 -0.92
N CYS A 182 -4.22 14.75 -1.53
CA CYS A 182 -3.80 13.37 -1.48
C CYS A 182 -2.37 13.29 -0.94
N TYR A 183 -2.03 12.17 -0.30
CA TYR A 183 -0.73 11.93 0.32
C TYR A 183 -0.26 10.54 -0.08
N LEU A 184 0.92 10.44 -0.70
CA LEU A 184 1.49 9.17 -1.13
C LEU A 184 2.63 8.76 -0.20
N ASN A 185 2.54 7.54 0.32
CA ASN A 185 3.55 6.91 1.14
C ASN A 185 3.98 5.58 0.52
N THR A 186 5.26 5.46 0.17
CA THR A 186 5.86 4.26 -0.43
C THR A 186 6.70 3.44 0.53
N ARG A 187 6.95 3.97 1.74
CA ARG A 187 7.56 3.25 2.86
C ARG A 187 6.79 3.62 4.11
N VAL A 188 6.10 2.65 4.66
CA VAL A 188 5.38 2.78 5.91
C VAL A 188 5.62 1.55 6.77
N ASN A 189 5.84 1.79 8.04
CA ASN A 189 5.69 0.81 9.09
C ASN A 189 4.25 0.88 9.66
N VAL A 190 3.89 0.02 10.61
CA VAL A 190 2.55 0.03 11.22
C VAL A 190 2.27 1.31 11.99
N SER A 191 3.25 1.84 12.74
CA SER A 191 3.07 3.09 13.50
C SER A 191 2.79 4.27 12.57
N ASP A 192 3.40 4.31 11.39
CA ASP A 192 3.13 5.34 10.38
C ASP A 192 1.68 5.24 9.88
N ILE A 193 1.13 4.02 9.71
CA ILE A 193 -0.28 3.85 9.35
C ILE A 193 -1.17 4.29 10.52
N GLU A 194 -0.88 3.85 11.74
CA GLU A 194 -1.66 4.18 12.95
C GLU A 194 -1.72 5.70 13.19
N GLU A 195 -0.61 6.42 13.01
CA GLU A 195 -0.51 7.88 13.19
C GLU A 195 -1.21 8.68 12.09
N HIS A 196 -1.35 8.13 10.87
CA HIS A 196 -1.89 8.89 9.74
C HIS A 196 -3.33 8.52 9.36
N LEU A 197 -3.85 7.40 9.88
CA LEU A 197 -5.25 7.00 9.65
C LEU A 197 -6.23 8.07 10.14
N ASP A 198 -5.93 8.75 11.24
CA ASP A 198 -6.77 9.79 11.85
C ASP A 198 -6.89 11.08 11.03
N ASN A 199 -5.89 11.34 10.19
CA ASN A 199 -5.80 12.50 9.33
C ASN A 199 -6.26 12.20 7.89
N SER A 200 -6.84 11.03 7.64
CA SER A 200 -7.32 10.61 6.32
C SER A 200 -8.84 10.43 6.31
N ASP A 201 -9.49 10.86 5.23
CA ASP A 201 -10.92 10.59 4.99
C ASP A 201 -11.10 9.37 4.06
N ILE A 202 -10.13 9.14 3.18
CA ILE A 202 -10.01 7.95 2.33
C ILE A 202 -8.62 7.35 2.51
N PHE A 203 -8.54 6.05 2.78
CA PHE A 203 -7.30 5.29 2.83
C PHE A 203 -7.27 4.27 1.69
N HIS A 204 -6.29 4.39 0.80
CA HIS A 204 -6.04 3.48 -0.31
C HIS A 204 -4.74 2.71 -0.06
N PHE A 205 -4.80 1.38 -0.14
CA PHE A 205 -3.64 0.51 -0.05
C PHE A 205 -3.48 -0.29 -1.34
N ALA A 206 -2.30 -0.20 -1.97
CA ALA A 206 -1.91 -1.02 -3.11
C ALA A 206 -0.63 -1.81 -2.79
N GLY A 207 -0.71 -3.13 -2.75
CA GLY A 207 0.42 -3.95 -2.33
C GLY A 207 0.09 -5.42 -2.15
N HIS A 208 1.02 -6.15 -1.55
CA HIS A 208 0.76 -7.52 -1.14
C HIS A 208 -0.11 -7.57 0.11
N ALA A 209 -0.97 -8.58 0.16
CA ALA A 209 -1.55 -9.06 1.41
C ALA A 209 -1.36 -10.58 1.44
N ASP A 210 -1.04 -11.10 2.62
CA ASP A 210 -0.97 -12.53 2.85
C ASP A 210 -2.08 -12.93 3.81
N HIS A 211 -2.56 -14.16 3.64
CA HIS A 211 -3.55 -14.76 4.51
C HIS A 211 -3.04 -16.15 4.90
N LYS A 212 -2.12 -16.18 5.88
CA LYS A 212 -1.64 -17.41 6.48
C LYS A 212 -2.60 -17.88 7.55
N ALA A 213 -3.50 -18.78 7.17
CA ALA A 213 -4.57 -19.29 8.02
C ALA A 213 -4.15 -20.13 9.26
N ARG A 214 -2.85 -20.14 9.60
CA ARG A 214 -2.26 -20.73 10.82
C ARG A 214 -1.52 -19.70 11.68
N GLN A 215 -1.38 -18.45 11.23
CA GLN A 215 -0.67 -17.35 11.89
C GLN A 215 -1.47 -16.04 11.67
N PRO A 216 -2.50 -15.76 12.49
CA PRO A 216 -3.33 -14.55 12.35
C PRO A 216 -2.53 -13.24 12.38
N GLU A 217 -1.41 -13.22 13.10
CA GLU A 217 -0.43 -12.12 13.14
C GLU A 217 0.30 -11.89 11.80
N GLU A 218 0.21 -12.83 10.86
CA GLU A 218 0.73 -12.72 9.48
C GLU A 218 -0.40 -12.61 8.45
N CYS A 219 -1.66 -12.42 8.88
CA CYS A 219 -2.82 -12.19 8.02
C CYS A 219 -3.13 -10.69 7.92
N GLY A 220 -2.62 -10.02 6.90
CA GLY A 220 -2.79 -8.57 6.77
C GLY A 220 -2.14 -7.96 5.54
N LEU A 221 -2.08 -6.64 5.53
CA LEU A 221 -1.40 -5.86 4.49
C LEU A 221 0.11 -5.97 4.73
N LYS A 222 0.87 -6.49 3.76
CA LYS A 222 2.31 -6.66 3.87
C LYS A 222 2.97 -5.28 3.83
N LEU A 223 3.70 -4.91 4.89
CA LEU A 223 4.59 -3.76 4.90
C LEU A 223 6.04 -4.23 4.81
N LYS A 224 7.01 -3.30 4.90
CA LYS A 224 8.44 -3.62 4.78
C LYS A 224 8.92 -4.69 5.76
N ASP A 225 8.59 -4.52 7.04
CA ASP A 225 9.17 -5.34 8.13
C ASP A 225 8.12 -6.18 8.87
N LYS A 226 6.82 -5.94 8.66
CA LYS A 226 5.71 -6.64 9.33
C LYS A 226 4.40 -6.54 8.53
N PHE A 227 3.39 -7.29 8.94
CA PHE A 227 2.02 -7.16 8.43
C PHE A 227 1.23 -6.15 9.26
N PHE A 228 0.38 -5.36 8.60
CA PHE A 228 -0.68 -4.58 9.24
C PHE A 228 -1.96 -5.41 9.26
N THR A 229 -2.37 -5.84 10.45
CA THR A 229 -3.37 -6.89 10.64
C THR A 229 -4.68 -6.38 11.25
N ALA A 230 -5.68 -7.25 11.28
CA ALA A 230 -6.93 -7.01 12.00
C ALA A 230 -6.72 -6.75 13.51
N ILE A 231 -5.65 -7.29 14.10
CA ILE A 231 -5.27 -7.07 15.50
C ILE A 231 -4.81 -5.63 15.69
N ASP A 232 -3.97 -5.12 14.79
CA ASP A 232 -3.44 -3.76 14.86
C ASP A 232 -4.58 -2.74 14.74
N VAL A 233 -5.50 -2.94 13.78
CA VAL A 233 -6.72 -2.13 13.67
C VAL A 233 -7.55 -2.15 14.96
N ASN A 234 -7.68 -3.31 15.61
CA ASN A 234 -8.44 -3.41 16.87
C ASN A 234 -7.77 -2.72 18.05
N LYS A 235 -6.43 -2.61 18.05
CA LYS A 235 -5.63 -1.94 19.09
C LYS A 235 -5.67 -0.41 19.01
N LEU A 236 -6.03 0.16 17.86
CA LEU A 236 -6.23 1.61 17.73
C LEU A 236 -7.13 2.15 18.84
N ASP A 237 -6.89 3.36 19.32
CA ASP A 237 -7.76 3.97 20.33
C ASP A 237 -9.19 4.08 19.77
N SER A 238 -10.19 3.92 20.62
CA SER A 238 -11.58 4.24 20.26
C SER A 238 -11.79 5.72 19.92
N SER A 239 -10.90 6.59 20.36
CA SER A 239 -10.90 8.02 20.00
C SER A 239 -10.31 8.30 18.61
N THR A 240 -9.58 7.35 18.02
CA THR A 240 -8.97 7.50 16.69
C THR A 240 -10.06 7.72 15.65
N LYS A 241 -10.00 8.86 14.95
CA LYS A 241 -10.87 9.12 13.80
C LYS A 241 -10.53 8.10 12.71
N MET A 242 -11.50 7.33 12.22
CA MET A 242 -11.25 6.41 11.12
C MET A 242 -11.57 7.06 9.78
N PRO A 243 -10.87 6.67 8.69
CA PRO A 243 -11.27 7.07 7.35
C PRO A 243 -12.70 6.60 7.06
N SER A 244 -13.45 7.41 6.31
CA SER A 244 -14.80 7.04 5.88
C SER A 244 -14.79 5.94 4.81
N LEU A 245 -13.73 5.86 4.01
CA LEU A 245 -13.53 4.84 2.97
C LEU A 245 -12.15 4.21 3.08
N VAL A 246 -12.11 2.88 3.12
CA VAL A 246 -10.88 2.10 2.93
C VAL A 246 -10.98 1.34 1.60
N VAL A 247 -9.99 1.49 0.73
CA VAL A 247 -9.82 0.71 -0.50
C VAL A 247 -8.53 -0.09 -0.40
N SER A 248 -8.62 -1.40 -0.50
CA SER A 248 -7.47 -2.31 -0.35
C SER A 248 -7.29 -3.17 -1.60
N ASN A 249 -6.47 -2.66 -2.52
CA ASN A 249 -5.92 -3.39 -3.66
C ASN A 249 -4.78 -4.30 -3.21
N ALA A 250 -5.15 -5.34 -2.47
CA ALA A 250 -4.24 -6.39 -2.04
C ALA A 250 -4.96 -7.74 -2.06
N CYS A 251 -4.26 -8.78 -2.49
CA CYS A 251 -4.84 -10.11 -2.65
C CYS A 251 -5.46 -10.62 -1.34
N ASN A 252 -6.70 -11.12 -1.39
CA ASN A 252 -7.39 -11.66 -0.19
C ASN A 252 -7.67 -10.64 0.93
N SER A 253 -7.56 -9.33 0.68
CA SER A 253 -7.82 -8.28 1.68
C SER A 253 -9.25 -8.27 2.24
N ALA A 254 -10.22 -8.87 1.53
CA ALA A 254 -11.61 -9.00 1.95
C ALA A 254 -11.98 -10.38 2.53
N ILE A 255 -11.02 -11.25 2.84
CA ILE A 255 -11.31 -12.56 3.45
C ILE A 255 -11.60 -12.42 4.95
N THR A 256 -12.60 -13.15 5.43
CA THR A 256 -12.83 -13.41 6.85
C THR A 256 -12.31 -14.81 7.22
N ASP A 257 -11.80 -15.01 8.44
CA ASP A 257 -11.06 -16.22 8.91
C ASP A 257 -11.64 -17.58 8.48
N LYS A 258 -10.85 -18.66 8.57
CA LYS A 258 -11.24 -20.03 8.15
C LYS A 258 -12.71 -20.35 8.44
N TRP A 259 -13.41 -20.68 7.36
CA TRP A 259 -14.78 -21.15 7.35
C TRP A 259 -14.93 -22.42 8.20
N GLU A 260 -15.37 -22.25 9.45
CA GLU A 260 -15.91 -23.32 10.26
C GLU A 260 -17.19 -22.82 10.91
N PHE A 261 -18.32 -23.49 10.64
CA PHE A 261 -19.57 -23.30 11.40
C PHE A 261 -19.34 -23.86 12.82
N ARG A 262 -18.61 -23.11 13.64
CA ARG A 262 -18.43 -23.38 15.08
C ARG A 262 -19.48 -22.61 15.86
N LYS A 263 -19.60 -22.88 17.16
CA LYS A 263 -20.35 -22.00 18.09
C LYS A 263 -19.91 -20.55 17.87
N PHE A 264 -20.84 -19.74 17.36
CA PHE A 264 -20.59 -18.36 17.00
C PHE A 264 -20.17 -17.56 18.23
N ASN A 265 -18.92 -17.07 18.25
CA ASN A 265 -18.49 -16.06 19.21
C ASN A 265 -18.23 -14.74 18.46
N PRO A 266 -19.12 -13.73 18.57
CA PRO A 266 -18.98 -12.46 17.86
C PRO A 266 -17.72 -11.68 18.24
N GLN A 267 -17.03 -12.05 19.32
CA GLN A 267 -15.73 -11.49 19.72
C GLN A 267 -14.55 -12.01 18.88
N HIS A 268 -14.73 -13.07 18.06
CA HIS A 268 -13.66 -13.76 17.32
C HIS A 268 -13.64 -13.52 15.81
N ILE A 269 -14.44 -12.60 15.25
CA ILE A 269 -14.32 -12.24 13.83
C ILE A 269 -13.09 -11.35 13.69
N MET A 270 -11.94 -11.94 13.36
CA MET A 270 -10.64 -11.26 13.26
C MET A 270 -10.28 -10.93 11.80
N SER A 271 -11.28 -10.62 10.99
CA SER A 271 -11.07 -10.22 9.59
C SER A 271 -10.69 -8.75 9.48
N LEU A 272 -9.82 -8.40 8.54
CA LEU A 272 -9.42 -7.02 8.30
C LEU A 272 -10.62 -6.09 7.99
N PRO A 273 -11.56 -6.42 7.08
CA PRO A 273 -12.75 -5.59 6.85
C PRO A 273 -13.60 -5.44 8.11
N GLY A 274 -13.84 -6.54 8.83
CA GLY A 274 -14.62 -6.54 10.08
C GLY A 274 -14.03 -5.62 11.14
N SER A 275 -12.71 -5.62 11.34
CA SER A 275 -12.02 -4.73 12.29
C SER A 275 -12.17 -3.26 11.90
N PHE A 276 -11.99 -2.91 10.63
CA PHE A 276 -12.16 -1.53 10.15
C PHE A 276 -13.61 -1.04 10.33
N ILE A 277 -14.58 -1.86 9.92
CA ILE A 277 -16.00 -1.53 10.08
C ILE A 277 -16.37 -1.38 11.57
N LYS A 278 -15.85 -2.26 12.44
CA LYS A 278 -16.07 -2.18 13.90
C LYS A 278 -15.48 -0.90 14.50
N LYS A 279 -14.38 -0.37 13.94
CA LYS A 279 -13.75 0.89 14.37
C LYS A 279 -14.43 2.14 13.79
N GLY A 280 -15.46 1.99 12.95
CA GLY A 280 -16.25 3.11 12.45
C GLY A 280 -15.97 3.49 10.99
N VAL A 281 -15.17 2.71 10.25
CA VAL A 281 -15.08 2.86 8.80
C VAL A 281 -16.46 2.61 8.19
N ARG A 282 -16.94 3.52 7.34
CA ARG A 282 -18.28 3.41 6.73
C ARG A 282 -18.28 2.42 5.57
N HIS A 283 -17.22 2.45 4.77
CA HIS A 283 -17.08 1.62 3.59
C HIS A 283 -15.70 1.00 3.51
N TYR A 284 -15.66 -0.29 3.24
CA TYR A 284 -14.43 -1.04 2.98
C TYR A 284 -14.55 -1.76 1.65
N VAL A 285 -13.61 -1.51 0.74
CA VAL A 285 -13.48 -2.21 -0.54
C VAL A 285 -12.21 -3.03 -0.50
N GLY A 286 -12.30 -4.32 -0.82
CA GLY A 286 -11.12 -5.20 -0.89
C GLY A 286 -11.36 -6.40 -1.79
N THR A 287 -10.38 -7.31 -1.89
CA THR A 287 -10.44 -8.46 -2.80
C THR A 287 -10.59 -9.78 -2.04
N SER A 288 -11.46 -10.68 -2.49
CA SER A 288 -11.66 -12.00 -1.85
C SER A 288 -10.71 -13.10 -2.37
N TRP A 289 -9.91 -12.83 -3.42
CA TRP A 289 -8.93 -13.77 -3.98
C TRP A 289 -7.80 -13.04 -4.70
N LYS A 290 -6.89 -13.79 -5.36
CA LYS A 290 -5.75 -13.19 -6.06
C LYS A 290 -6.20 -12.32 -7.23
N ILE A 291 -5.62 -11.13 -7.31
CA ILE A 291 -5.69 -10.23 -8.46
C ILE A 291 -4.36 -10.27 -9.22
N LYS A 292 -4.40 -10.04 -10.54
CA LYS A 292 -3.20 -9.89 -11.38
C LYS A 292 -2.72 -8.45 -11.33
N ASP A 293 -1.43 -8.22 -11.52
CA ASP A 293 -0.76 -6.96 -11.16
C ASP A 293 -1.38 -5.72 -11.85
N ASN A 294 -1.63 -5.75 -13.16
CA ASN A 294 -2.26 -4.62 -13.87
C ASN A 294 -3.78 -4.46 -13.61
N SER A 295 -4.44 -5.43 -12.99
CA SER A 295 -5.88 -5.36 -12.73
C SER A 295 -6.23 -4.29 -11.70
N GLY A 296 -5.34 -4.05 -10.73
CA GLY A 296 -5.51 -3.03 -9.70
C GLY A 296 -5.58 -1.62 -10.27
N ILE A 297 -4.71 -1.30 -11.25
CA ILE A 297 -4.69 -0.01 -11.95
C ILE A 297 -6.04 0.28 -12.61
N ILE A 298 -6.53 -0.67 -13.41
CA ILE A 298 -7.79 -0.50 -14.16
C ILE A 298 -8.97 -0.35 -13.21
N PHE A 299 -9.00 -1.17 -12.15
CA PHE A 299 -10.01 -1.04 -11.10
C PHE A 299 -9.98 0.35 -10.46
N SER A 300 -8.82 0.79 -9.98
CA SER A 300 -8.67 2.02 -9.21
C SER A 300 -9.01 3.25 -10.05
N GLN A 301 -8.53 3.34 -11.29
CA GLN A 301 -8.88 4.45 -12.19
C GLN A 301 -10.39 4.54 -12.41
N SER A 302 -11.03 3.44 -12.82
CA SER A 302 -12.47 3.40 -13.06
C SER A 302 -13.30 3.66 -11.80
N PHE A 303 -12.83 3.19 -10.64
CA PHE A 303 -13.50 3.38 -9.35
C PHE A 303 -13.44 4.83 -8.88
N TYR A 304 -12.24 5.44 -8.88
CA TYR A 304 -12.05 6.80 -8.39
C TYR A 304 -12.59 7.86 -9.36
N GLU A 305 -12.52 7.63 -10.68
CA GLU A 305 -13.19 8.45 -11.69
C GLU A 305 -14.69 8.56 -11.37
N ALA A 306 -15.36 7.41 -11.17
CA ALA A 306 -16.76 7.38 -10.81
C ALA A 306 -17.04 8.03 -9.45
N LEU A 307 -16.21 7.74 -8.45
CA LEU A 307 -16.36 8.27 -7.08
C LEU A 307 -16.32 9.80 -7.07
N PHE A 308 -15.33 10.40 -7.73
CA PHE A 308 -15.15 11.84 -7.76
C PHE A 308 -16.09 12.55 -8.74
N SER A 309 -16.73 11.82 -9.66
CA SER A 309 -17.87 12.33 -10.44
C SER A 309 -19.18 12.40 -9.65
N GLY A 310 -19.18 12.03 -8.36
CA GLY A 310 -20.35 12.11 -7.47
C GLY A 310 -21.30 10.90 -7.57
N GLN A 311 -20.84 9.77 -8.10
CA GLN A 311 -21.65 8.55 -8.15
C GLN A 311 -21.73 7.88 -6.77
N PRO A 312 -22.82 7.14 -6.48
CA PRO A 312 -22.88 6.26 -5.32
C PRO A 312 -21.77 5.21 -5.36
N ILE A 313 -21.16 4.92 -4.22
CA ILE A 313 -20.00 4.01 -4.13
C ILE A 313 -20.27 2.61 -4.72
N GLY A 314 -21.50 2.10 -4.61
CA GLY A 314 -21.89 0.85 -5.24
C GLY A 314 -21.94 0.91 -6.77
N LYS A 315 -22.23 2.08 -7.34
CA LYS A 315 -22.14 2.34 -8.79
C LYS A 315 -20.70 2.49 -9.23
N CYS A 316 -19.83 3.09 -8.40
CA CYS A 316 -18.39 3.15 -8.67
C CYS A 316 -17.79 1.74 -8.81
N LEU A 317 -18.10 0.84 -7.86
CA LEU A 317 -17.66 -0.55 -7.93
C LEU A 317 -18.27 -1.29 -9.14
N GLN A 318 -19.55 -1.07 -9.43
CA GLN A 318 -20.21 -1.68 -10.60
C GLN A 318 -19.58 -1.22 -11.92
N LYS A 319 -19.26 0.08 -12.06
CA LYS A 319 -18.56 0.62 -13.24
C LYS A 319 -17.18 0.00 -13.38
N ALA A 320 -16.39 -0.03 -12.31
CA ALA A 320 -15.06 -0.65 -12.32
C ALA A 320 -15.12 -2.11 -12.78
N ARG A 321 -16.11 -2.89 -12.33
CA ARG A 321 -16.32 -4.26 -12.82
C ARG A 321 -16.60 -4.33 -14.32
N LYS A 322 -17.49 -3.47 -14.82
CA LYS A 322 -17.82 -3.42 -16.26
C LYS A 322 -16.59 -3.07 -17.10
N ASP A 323 -15.86 -2.04 -16.73
CA ASP A 323 -14.64 -1.62 -17.43
C ASP A 323 -13.58 -2.73 -17.43
N MET A 324 -13.44 -3.47 -16.32
CA MET A 324 -12.54 -4.63 -16.25
C MET A 324 -12.99 -5.77 -17.16
N ILE A 325 -14.31 -6.04 -17.26
CA ILE A 325 -14.87 -7.04 -18.17
C ILE A 325 -14.62 -6.62 -19.63
N GLU A 326 -14.92 -5.38 -19.98
CA GLU A 326 -14.75 -4.83 -21.34
C GLU A 326 -13.29 -4.84 -21.79
N LYS A 327 -12.36 -4.49 -20.89
CA LYS A 327 -10.92 -4.55 -21.14
C LYS A 327 -10.34 -5.97 -21.06
N ASN A 328 -11.18 -7.00 -20.91
CA ASN A 328 -10.80 -8.41 -20.81
C ASN A 328 -9.78 -8.70 -19.69
N VAL A 329 -9.90 -7.97 -18.58
CA VAL A 329 -9.00 -7.99 -17.42
C VAL A 329 -9.35 -9.15 -16.48
N SER A 330 -9.20 -10.38 -16.96
CA SER A 330 -9.35 -11.59 -16.15
C SER A 330 -10.70 -11.66 -15.39
N ILE A 331 -10.87 -12.65 -14.51
CA ILE A 331 -11.99 -12.78 -13.58
C ILE A 331 -11.81 -11.89 -12.32
N CYS A 332 -10.80 -11.02 -12.31
CA CYS A 332 -10.44 -10.17 -11.17
C CYS A 332 -11.58 -9.22 -10.75
N TRP A 333 -12.45 -8.82 -11.68
CA TRP A 333 -13.62 -7.98 -11.39
C TRP A 333 -14.51 -8.57 -10.29
N ALA A 334 -14.66 -9.90 -10.27
CA ALA A 334 -15.52 -10.58 -9.32
C ALA A 334 -14.92 -10.60 -7.91
N SER A 335 -13.62 -10.33 -7.76
CA SER A 335 -12.90 -10.38 -6.49
C SER A 335 -13.25 -9.23 -5.57
N TYR A 336 -13.61 -8.08 -6.14
CA TYR A 336 -13.84 -6.86 -5.39
C TYR A 336 -15.15 -6.90 -4.64
N ILE A 337 -15.10 -6.71 -3.32
CA ILE A 337 -16.24 -6.71 -2.41
C ILE A 337 -16.38 -5.34 -1.77
N LEU A 338 -17.60 -4.82 -1.71
CA LEU A 338 -17.94 -3.62 -0.96
C LEU A 338 -18.67 -4.00 0.34
N TYR A 339 -18.08 -3.64 1.47
CA TYR A 339 -18.74 -3.60 2.77
C TYR A 339 -19.23 -2.16 3.03
N GLY A 340 -20.45 -2.01 3.52
CA GLY A 340 -21.12 -0.72 3.72
C GLY A 340 -22.30 -0.48 2.78
N ASN A 341 -23.00 0.64 2.98
CA ASN A 341 -24.20 0.98 2.24
C ASN A 341 -23.86 1.48 0.82
N PRO A 342 -24.30 0.80 -0.26
CA PRO A 342 -23.86 1.10 -1.63
C PRO A 342 -24.42 2.40 -2.22
N ARG A 343 -25.30 3.10 -1.50
CA ARG A 343 -26.00 4.31 -1.97
C ARG A 343 -25.33 5.63 -1.58
N ILE A 344 -24.24 5.55 -0.82
CA ILE A 344 -23.54 6.74 -0.31
C ILE A 344 -22.65 7.32 -1.40
N CYS A 345 -22.71 8.64 -1.55
CA CYS A 345 -21.86 9.45 -2.42
C CYS A 345 -20.83 10.20 -1.56
N TYR A 346 -19.66 10.51 -2.11
CA TYR A 346 -18.56 11.20 -1.42
C TYR A 346 -18.27 12.60 -1.95
N VAL A 347 -18.84 12.96 -3.10
CA VAL A 347 -18.67 14.27 -3.75
C VAL A 347 -20.03 14.78 -4.20
N LYS A 348 -20.33 16.04 -3.90
CA LYS A 348 -21.51 16.77 -4.38
C LYS A 348 -21.08 18.13 -4.91
N ASP A 349 -21.49 18.52 -6.12
CA ASP A 349 -21.21 19.84 -6.71
C ASP A 349 -19.70 20.21 -6.67
N ASN A 350 -18.82 19.26 -7.04
CA ASN A 350 -17.36 19.38 -6.94
C ASN A 350 -16.83 19.70 -5.53
N ARG A 351 -17.57 19.34 -4.48
CA ARG A 351 -17.17 19.47 -3.09
C ARG A 351 -17.22 18.13 -2.37
N PRO A 352 -16.28 17.86 -1.44
CA PRO A 352 -16.35 16.72 -0.55
C PRO A 352 -17.62 16.75 0.29
N TYR A 353 -18.51 15.77 0.10
CA TYR A 353 -19.78 15.71 0.82
C TYR A 353 -20.28 14.26 0.88
N LEU A 354 -20.51 13.75 2.09
CA LEU A 354 -21.02 12.40 2.30
C LEU A 354 -22.53 12.43 2.44
N TYR A 355 -23.24 11.94 1.43
CA TYR A 355 -24.70 12.01 1.38
C TYR A 355 -25.36 10.84 0.67
N TYR A 356 -26.68 10.76 0.84
CA TYR A 356 -27.55 9.96 0.01
C TYR A 356 -27.98 10.79 -1.19
N GLN A 357 -27.79 10.27 -2.41
CA GLN A 357 -28.26 10.97 -3.60
C GLN A 357 -29.79 11.09 -3.58
N GLU A 358 -30.32 12.29 -3.33
CA GLU A 358 -31.75 12.59 -3.26
C GLU A 358 -32.42 12.80 -4.64
N GLN A 359 -31.93 12.16 -5.70
CA GLN A 359 -32.63 12.21 -6.98
C GLN A 359 -33.63 11.05 -7.09
N SER A 360 -34.89 11.44 -6.90
CA SER A 360 -36.14 10.69 -6.97
C SER A 360 -36.43 9.75 -5.79
N ALA A 361 -37.36 10.21 -4.96
CA ALA A 361 -38.06 9.49 -3.91
C ALA A 361 -38.93 8.33 -4.42
N SER A 362 -38.44 7.49 -5.34
CA SER A 362 -38.94 6.12 -5.43
C SER A 362 -38.16 5.32 -4.39
N HIS A 363 -38.81 5.03 -3.27
CA HIS A 363 -38.35 4.01 -2.32
C HIS A 363 -38.08 2.65 -3.03
N GLU A 364 -38.49 2.49 -4.28
CA GLU A 364 -38.27 1.30 -5.10
C GLU A 364 -36.83 1.03 -5.58
N ASN A 365 -35.85 1.92 -5.33
CA ASN A 365 -34.50 1.76 -5.91
C ASN A 365 -33.52 0.87 -5.10
N VAL A 366 -33.97 0.26 -4.00
CA VAL A 366 -33.13 -0.65 -3.21
C VAL A 366 -33.89 -1.90 -2.76
N ILE A 367 -33.19 -3.02 -2.81
CA ILE A 367 -33.60 -4.27 -2.16
C ILE A 367 -32.61 -4.59 -1.04
N THR A 368 -33.12 -4.94 0.12
CA THR A 368 -32.32 -5.52 1.21
C THR A 368 -32.63 -7.01 1.30
N LEU A 369 -31.60 -7.84 1.27
CA LEU A 369 -31.68 -9.26 1.53
C LEU A 369 -30.92 -9.56 2.83
N SER A 370 -31.66 -9.85 3.88
CA SER A 370 -31.15 -10.26 5.19
C SER A 370 -31.02 -11.77 5.23
N ILE A 371 -29.82 -12.24 5.59
CA ILE A 371 -29.43 -13.64 5.53
C ILE A 371 -28.79 -14.03 6.85
N ASN A 372 -29.51 -14.79 7.67
CA ASN A 372 -29.07 -15.19 9.01
C ASN A 372 -28.94 -16.71 9.14
N VAL A 373 -27.97 -17.15 9.94
CA VAL A 373 -27.83 -18.57 10.31
C VAL A 373 -28.69 -18.83 11.54
N GLU A 374 -29.75 -19.63 11.42
CA GLU A 374 -30.55 -20.06 12.57
C GLU A 374 -29.81 -21.17 13.33
N SER A 375 -29.25 -20.86 14.49
CA SER A 375 -28.75 -21.88 15.42
C SER A 375 -29.89 -22.43 16.28
N MET A 376 -29.87 -23.73 16.62
CA MET A 376 -30.91 -24.40 17.41
C MET A 376 -31.19 -23.79 18.81
N GLU A 377 -30.36 -22.85 19.29
CA GLU A 377 -30.50 -22.25 20.62
C GLU A 377 -31.19 -20.87 20.63
N SER A 378 -31.40 -20.22 19.47
CA SER A 378 -31.96 -18.85 19.43
C SER A 378 -33.44 -18.75 19.85
N THR A 379 -34.14 -19.86 20.01
CA THR A 379 -35.52 -19.92 20.48
C THR A 379 -35.67 -19.76 22.00
N ARG A 380 -34.59 -19.87 22.79
CA ARG A 380 -34.66 -19.73 24.27
C ARG A 380 -34.28 -18.36 24.82
N LEU A 381 -33.43 -17.60 24.13
CA LEU A 381 -32.88 -16.35 24.68
C LEU A 381 -33.78 -15.10 24.45
N ARG A 382 -34.77 -15.16 23.56
CA ARG A 382 -35.68 -14.03 23.30
C ARG A 382 -36.78 -13.84 24.35
N SER A 383 -36.99 -14.78 25.27
CA SER A 383 -38.05 -14.68 26.30
C SER A 383 -37.55 -14.32 27.70
N PHE A 384 -36.27 -14.01 27.90
CA PHE A 384 -35.71 -13.79 29.25
C PHE A 384 -35.20 -12.37 29.55
N GLN A 385 -35.34 -11.42 28.62
CA GLN A 385 -35.01 -10.02 28.89
C GLN A 385 -36.21 -9.13 28.61
N LEU A 386 -37.11 -9.02 29.58
CA LEU A 386 -38.03 -7.89 29.80
C LEU A 386 -38.80 -8.13 31.12
N LYS A 387 -38.12 -7.99 32.26
CA LYS A 387 -38.74 -7.54 33.52
C LYS A 387 -37.69 -7.22 34.59
N ASN A 388 -37.94 -6.11 35.28
CA ASN A 388 -37.29 -5.60 36.49
C ASN A 388 -35.99 -4.80 36.34
N TYR A 389 -36.11 -3.52 36.00
CA TYR A 389 -35.17 -2.49 36.47
C TYR A 389 -35.92 -1.18 36.77
N SER A 390 -36.62 -1.14 37.90
CA SER A 390 -37.01 0.11 38.56
C SER A 390 -36.46 0.05 39.98
N ASN A 391 -35.26 0.63 40.18
CA ASN A 391 -34.66 1.13 41.43
C ASN A 391 -33.14 1.38 41.28
N ILE A 392 -32.48 0.80 40.26
CA ILE A 392 -31.04 0.99 39.99
C ILE A 392 -30.74 2.29 39.20
N ALA A 393 -31.73 2.84 38.48
CA ALA A 393 -31.56 4.04 37.66
C ALA A 393 -31.35 5.34 38.46
N ILE A 394 -31.80 5.39 39.73
CA ILE A 394 -31.70 6.61 40.54
C ILE A 394 -30.27 6.76 41.08
N HIS A 395 -29.69 5.70 41.66
CA HIS A 395 -28.32 5.74 42.19
C HIS A 395 -27.26 5.91 41.09
N ALA A 396 -27.49 5.37 39.88
CA ALA A 396 -26.60 5.55 38.75
C ALA A 396 -26.52 7.01 38.28
N ARG A 397 -27.64 7.76 38.30
CA ARG A 397 -27.65 9.19 37.92
C ARG A 397 -26.85 10.07 38.88
N TRP A 398 -26.92 9.79 40.19
CA TRP A 398 -26.14 10.54 41.19
C TRP A 398 -24.65 10.25 41.10
N MET A 399 -24.25 9.01 40.81
CA MET A 399 -22.83 8.69 40.57
C MET A 399 -22.30 9.36 39.31
N ILE A 400 -23.07 9.38 38.20
CA ILE A 400 -22.65 10.05 36.96
C ILE A 400 -22.50 11.57 37.18
N ALA A 401 -23.41 12.19 37.93
CA ALA A 401 -23.32 13.62 38.26
C ALA A 401 -22.08 13.95 39.10
N LEU A 402 -21.73 13.09 40.06
CA LEU A 402 -20.54 13.26 40.89
C LEU A 402 -19.25 13.13 40.06
N ILE A 403 -19.18 12.15 39.15
CA ILE A 403 -18.03 11.95 38.25
C ILE A 403 -17.86 13.16 37.31
N LEU A 404 -18.96 13.69 36.77
CA LEU A 404 -18.93 14.88 35.92
C LEU A 404 -18.49 16.14 36.67
N ALA A 405 -18.88 16.30 37.94
CA ALA A 405 -18.45 17.41 38.78
C ALA A 405 -16.94 17.35 39.08
N ILE A 406 -16.41 16.16 39.37
CA ILE A 406 -14.96 15.93 39.58
C ILE A 406 -14.18 16.20 38.30
N LEU A 407 -14.70 15.76 37.14
CA LEU A 407 -14.08 16.02 35.84
C LEU A 407 -14.06 17.52 35.52
N MET A 408 -15.14 18.26 35.77
CA MET A 408 -15.16 19.72 35.55
C MET A 408 -14.18 20.46 36.47
N LEU A 409 -14.04 20.04 37.73
CA LEU A 409 -13.05 20.62 38.65
C LEU A 409 -11.61 20.32 38.22
N SER A 410 -11.34 19.14 37.67
CA SER A 410 -10.01 18.77 37.15
C SER A 410 -9.66 19.53 35.86
N ALA A 411 -10.63 19.75 34.97
CA ALA A 411 -10.45 20.52 33.73
C ALA A 411 -10.17 22.00 34.01
N ALA A 412 -10.76 22.58 35.05
CA ALA A 412 -10.50 23.96 35.47
C ALA A 412 -9.08 24.17 36.04
N HIS A 413 -8.46 23.13 36.60
CA HIS A 413 -7.10 23.21 37.16
C HIS A 413 -5.98 23.02 36.11
N PHE A 414 -6.30 22.43 34.96
CA PHE A 414 -5.36 22.12 33.89
C PHE A 414 -5.48 23.03 32.65
N TRP A 415 -6.12 24.19 32.78
CA TRP A 415 -6.24 25.15 31.68
C TRP A 415 -4.96 25.98 31.53
N LYS A 416 -3.86 25.32 31.13
CA LYS A 416 -2.80 25.95 30.34
C LYS A 416 -3.08 25.62 28.89
N ALA A 417 -3.33 26.64 28.08
CA ALA A 417 -3.60 26.47 26.65
C ALA A 417 -2.48 25.64 26.01
N PRO A 418 -2.76 24.48 25.41
CA PRO A 418 -1.78 23.81 24.56
C PRO A 418 -1.49 24.74 23.38
N GLU A 419 -0.21 24.95 23.07
CA GLU A 419 0.19 25.63 21.85
C GLU A 419 -0.46 24.91 20.66
N THR A 420 -1.16 25.65 19.80
CA THR A 420 -1.89 25.07 18.68
C THR A 420 -0.92 24.33 17.75
N PRO A 421 -1.26 23.13 17.22
CA PRO A 421 -0.42 22.35 16.32
C PRO A 421 0.17 23.14 15.13
N GLN A 422 -0.53 24.21 14.73
CA GLN A 422 -0.14 25.11 13.64
C GLN A 422 1.11 25.96 13.97
N ILE A 423 1.29 26.40 15.22
CA ILE A 423 2.46 27.17 15.65
C ILE A 423 3.71 26.27 15.71
N ILE A 424 3.54 25.03 16.17
CA ILE A 424 4.61 24.02 16.19
C ILE A 424 5.06 23.71 14.75
N TYR A 425 4.11 23.54 13.83
CA TYR A 425 4.38 23.34 12.41
C TYR A 425 5.14 24.53 11.77
N GLU A 426 4.67 25.76 11.98
CA GLU A 426 5.33 26.96 11.43
C GLU A 426 6.76 27.16 11.95
N ASN A 427 7.00 26.90 13.23
CA ASN A 427 8.33 27.01 13.82
C ASN A 427 9.27 25.89 13.34
N CYS A 428 8.76 24.68 13.16
CA CYS A 428 9.54 23.58 12.56
C CYS A 428 9.93 23.93 11.12
N VAL A 429 8.96 24.36 10.30
CA VAL A 429 9.20 24.76 8.91
C VAL A 429 10.27 25.84 8.83
N LYS A 430 10.17 26.92 9.62
CA LYS A 430 11.19 27.99 9.63
C LYS A 430 12.59 27.47 9.94
N ARG A 431 12.73 26.58 10.94
CA ARG A 431 14.03 26.00 11.32
C ARG A 431 14.62 25.14 10.19
N TYR A 432 13.79 24.37 9.48
CA TYR A 432 14.23 23.58 8.33
C TYR A 432 14.68 24.45 7.16
N TRP A 433 13.94 25.51 6.82
CA TRP A 433 14.33 26.48 5.80
C TRP A 433 15.70 27.13 6.09
N GLU A 434 16.00 27.44 7.34
CA GLU A 434 17.31 27.97 7.73
C GLU A 434 18.44 26.94 7.56
N ILE A 435 18.18 25.65 7.80
CA ILE A 435 19.14 24.57 7.60
C ILE A 435 19.40 24.38 6.10
N GLU A 436 18.36 24.33 5.26
CA GLU A 436 18.49 24.22 3.80
C GLU A 436 19.32 25.37 3.20
N LYS A 437 19.02 26.61 3.59
CA LYS A 437 19.79 27.78 3.14
C LYS A 437 21.27 27.67 3.49
N LYS A 438 21.57 27.15 4.69
CA LYS A 438 22.96 26.91 5.10
C LYS A 438 23.58 25.77 4.28
N ILE A 439 22.86 24.68 4.04
CA ILE A 439 23.35 23.59 3.17
C ILE A 439 23.75 24.15 1.81
N ASP A 440 22.88 24.93 1.15
CA ASP A 440 23.18 25.55 -0.15
C ASP A 440 24.43 26.43 -0.09
N GLU A 441 24.53 27.28 0.93
CA GLU A 441 25.70 28.15 1.14
C GLU A 441 27.01 27.34 1.27
N TYR A 442 26.99 26.24 2.03
CA TYR A 442 28.18 25.40 2.17
C TYR A 442 28.50 24.58 0.92
N LEU A 443 27.49 24.10 0.19
CA LEU A 443 27.70 23.40 -1.07
C LEU A 443 28.37 24.32 -2.10
N GLU A 444 27.87 25.55 -2.27
CA GLU A 444 28.48 26.56 -3.15
C GLU A 444 29.93 26.86 -2.74
N LYS A 445 30.19 27.03 -1.44
CA LYS A 445 31.56 27.19 -0.93
C LYS A 445 32.46 26.00 -1.26
N ILE A 446 31.96 24.76 -1.19
CA ILE A 446 32.73 23.57 -1.59
C ILE A 446 32.98 23.56 -3.10
N TYR A 447 31.99 23.93 -3.93
CA TYR A 447 32.17 24.09 -5.38
C TYR A 447 33.29 25.10 -5.69
N GLU A 448 33.24 26.30 -5.10
CA GLU A 448 34.27 27.33 -5.29
C GLU A 448 35.67 26.86 -4.88
N LEU A 449 35.79 26.19 -3.72
CA LEU A 449 37.07 25.64 -3.25
C LEU A 449 37.61 24.58 -4.22
N ARG A 450 36.73 23.74 -4.76
CA ARG A 450 37.11 22.71 -5.74
C ARG A 450 37.59 23.34 -7.04
N GLU A 451 36.90 24.37 -7.53
CA GLU A 451 37.35 25.12 -8.71
C GLU A 451 38.73 25.74 -8.51
N LYS A 452 38.98 26.35 -7.35
CA LYS A 452 40.29 26.90 -6.96
C LYS A 452 41.37 25.82 -6.83
N ARG A 453 41.00 24.57 -6.49
CA ARG A 453 41.91 23.42 -6.32
C ARG A 453 42.11 22.56 -7.57
N LYS A 454 41.44 22.82 -8.70
CA LYS A 454 41.60 22.04 -9.95
C LYS A 454 43.08 21.90 -10.42
N ASN A 455 43.99 22.76 -9.95
CA ASN A 455 45.42 22.76 -10.25
C ASN A 455 46.34 22.26 -9.11
N ILE A 456 45.79 21.71 -8.02
CA ILE A 456 46.57 21.22 -6.87
C ILE A 456 46.45 19.69 -6.82
N PRO A 457 47.55 18.93 -6.73
CA PRO A 457 47.49 17.48 -6.66
C PRO A 457 46.66 17.02 -5.45
N PRO A 458 45.95 15.89 -5.55
CA PRO A 458 45.10 15.41 -4.46
C PRO A 458 45.91 15.22 -3.18
N VAL A 459 45.31 15.59 -2.05
CA VAL A 459 45.88 15.34 -0.72
C VAL A 459 46.13 13.83 -0.59
N PRO A 460 47.34 13.38 -0.19
CA PRO A 460 47.63 11.96 -0.06
C PRO A 460 46.63 11.32 0.89
N GLN A 461 45.84 10.37 0.39
CA GLN A 461 44.99 9.55 1.24
C GLN A 461 45.87 8.75 2.21
N TYR A 462 45.38 8.59 3.44
CA TYR A 462 45.86 7.53 4.33
C TYR A 462 45.87 6.22 3.54
N VAL A 463 47.06 5.63 3.41
CA VAL A 463 47.31 4.39 2.69
C VAL A 463 46.51 3.27 3.36
N GLN A 464 45.29 3.00 2.88
CA GLN A 464 44.66 1.71 3.14
C GLN A 464 45.48 0.66 2.39
N GLN A 465 45.90 -0.38 3.10
CA GLN A 465 46.62 -1.52 2.55
C GLN A 465 45.91 -2.03 1.29
N ASN A 466 46.68 -2.13 0.21
CA ASN A 466 46.27 -2.61 -1.10
C ASN A 466 45.57 -3.98 -1.04
N SER A 467 44.24 -4.00 -1.04
CA SER A 467 43.47 -5.01 -1.74
C SER A 467 42.75 -4.32 -2.90
N TRP A 468 43.05 -4.74 -4.14
CA TRP A 468 42.43 -4.17 -5.35
C TRP A 468 40.92 -4.44 -5.43
N THR A 469 40.45 -5.43 -4.66
CA THR A 469 39.05 -5.83 -4.50
C THR A 469 38.23 -4.74 -3.84
N SER A 470 37.07 -4.42 -4.43
CA SER A 470 36.25 -3.32 -3.93
C SER A 470 35.50 -3.69 -2.62
N LYS A 471 35.17 -2.69 -1.79
CA LYS A 471 34.32 -2.81 -0.60
C LYS A 471 32.97 -2.12 -0.80
N PRO A 472 31.84 -2.68 -0.32
CA PRO A 472 30.51 -2.13 -0.58
C PRO A 472 30.43 -0.63 -0.28
N ILE A 473 29.92 0.14 -1.24
CA ILE A 473 29.80 1.59 -1.12
C ILE A 473 28.64 1.92 -0.18
N GLN A 474 28.89 2.77 0.81
CA GLN A 474 27.86 3.37 1.65
C GLN A 474 27.33 4.65 1.03
N ILE A 475 26.03 4.68 0.73
CA ILE A 475 25.36 5.83 0.12
C ILE A 475 24.31 6.37 1.08
N ALA A 476 24.33 7.68 1.32
CA ALA A 476 23.24 8.39 1.98
C ALA A 476 22.51 9.27 0.97
N VAL A 477 21.17 9.29 1.03
CA VAL A 477 20.34 10.14 0.16
C VAL A 477 19.52 11.08 1.03
N THR A 478 19.55 12.36 0.68
CA THR A 478 18.72 13.42 1.29
C THR A 478 17.91 14.15 0.21
N LEU A 479 16.75 14.69 0.59
CA LEU A 479 15.83 15.39 -0.30
C LEU A 479 15.67 16.83 0.22
N SER A 480 15.84 17.82 -0.64
CA SER A 480 15.67 19.22 -0.24
C SER A 480 14.19 19.56 0.00
N ASP A 481 13.87 20.23 1.11
CA ASP A 481 12.50 20.50 1.60
C ASP A 481 11.59 21.34 0.67
N VAL A 482 12.10 22.00 -0.38
CA VAL A 482 11.23 22.55 -1.47
C VAL A 482 10.33 21.45 -2.05
N MET A 483 10.79 20.19 -1.96
CA MET A 483 10.02 18.99 -2.28
C MET A 483 8.89 18.65 -1.29
N LEU A 484 8.99 19.00 -0.02
CA LEU A 484 8.07 18.59 1.05
C LEU A 484 6.98 19.64 1.29
N CYS A 485 7.28 20.93 1.13
CA CYS A 485 6.30 22.01 1.29
C CYS A 485 5.38 22.22 0.06
N CYS A 486 5.77 21.79 -1.14
CA CYS A 486 5.02 22.09 -2.37
C CYS A 486 4.42 20.88 -3.10
N SER A 487 4.84 19.63 -2.85
CA SER A 487 4.15 18.41 -3.36
C SER A 487 4.76 17.11 -2.80
N GLY A 488 4.65 16.87 -1.48
CA GLY A 488 5.29 15.73 -0.80
C GLY A 488 5.12 14.35 -1.45
N LYS A 489 4.08 14.14 -2.26
CA LYS A 489 3.83 12.90 -3.04
C LYS A 489 4.87 12.71 -4.15
N ARG A 490 5.06 13.72 -5.01
CA ARG A 490 5.89 13.63 -6.23
C ARG A 490 7.36 13.51 -5.89
N SER A 491 7.77 14.22 -4.85
CA SER A 491 9.10 14.18 -4.27
C SER A 491 9.48 12.83 -3.69
N LYS A 492 8.56 12.19 -2.93
CA LYS A 492 8.76 10.82 -2.42
C LYS A 492 8.91 9.81 -3.57
N MET A 493 8.22 10.04 -4.70
CA MET A 493 8.34 9.22 -5.90
C MET A 493 9.63 9.45 -6.68
N ILE A 494 10.09 10.70 -6.78
CA ILE A 494 11.41 11.03 -7.32
C ILE A 494 12.49 10.32 -6.52
N ALA A 495 12.44 10.45 -5.19
CA ALA A 495 13.37 9.78 -4.30
C ALA A 495 13.36 8.26 -4.47
N TYR A 496 12.17 7.66 -4.48
CA TYR A 496 12.02 6.22 -4.70
C TYR A 496 12.57 5.78 -6.06
N SER A 497 12.26 6.52 -7.13
CA SER A 497 12.76 6.25 -8.49
C SER A 497 14.29 6.30 -8.54
N ILE A 498 14.91 7.34 -7.98
CA ILE A 498 16.38 7.46 -7.93
C ILE A 498 16.99 6.32 -7.12
N GLU A 499 16.45 6.03 -5.93
CA GLU A 499 16.93 4.94 -5.09
C GLU A 499 16.85 3.59 -5.81
N LYS A 500 15.76 3.34 -6.54
CA LYS A 500 15.59 2.14 -7.36
C LYS A 500 16.64 2.06 -8.46
N GLN A 501 16.93 3.16 -9.15
CA GLN A 501 17.96 3.19 -10.19
C GLN A 501 19.36 2.96 -9.64
N ILE A 502 19.64 3.52 -8.46
CA ILE A 502 20.87 3.26 -7.72
C ILE A 502 20.96 1.76 -7.39
N GLN A 503 19.92 1.15 -6.81
CA GLN A 503 19.87 -0.29 -6.50
C GLN A 503 20.01 -1.20 -7.72
N LYS A 504 19.43 -0.81 -8.86
CA LYS A 504 19.48 -1.59 -10.10
C LYS A 504 20.86 -1.55 -10.78
N ASN A 505 21.61 -0.45 -10.64
CA ASN A 505 22.79 -0.18 -11.47
C ASN A 505 24.12 -0.07 -10.70
N LEU A 506 24.10 -0.15 -9.36
CA LEU A 506 25.28 -0.03 -8.50
C LEU A 506 25.31 -1.17 -7.46
N TRP A 507 26.51 -1.51 -6.99
CA TRP A 507 26.79 -2.54 -5.98
C TRP A 507 27.04 -1.83 -4.64
N MET A 508 26.30 -2.14 -3.56
CA MET A 508 26.20 -1.24 -2.40
C MET A 508 25.86 -1.90 -1.07
N ARG A 509 26.26 -1.23 0.02
CA ARG A 509 25.72 -1.43 1.38
C ARG A 509 25.01 -0.15 1.80
N ARG A 510 23.69 -0.14 1.71
CA ARG A 510 22.90 1.09 1.84
C ARG A 510 22.78 1.58 3.30
N LEU A 511 23.15 2.84 3.54
CA LEU A 511 22.61 3.63 4.67
C LEU A 511 21.26 4.26 4.25
N GLY A 512 20.34 4.39 5.19
CA GLY A 512 18.96 4.87 4.93
C GLY A 512 18.87 6.31 4.41
N ARG A 513 17.63 6.84 4.32
CA ARG A 513 17.44 8.28 4.10
C ARG A 513 18.07 9.05 5.25
N MET A 514 18.77 10.13 4.93
CA MET A 514 19.45 10.98 5.89
C MET A 514 18.64 12.26 6.12
N GLU A 515 18.42 12.59 7.39
CA GLU A 515 17.76 13.84 7.78
C GLU A 515 18.59 15.05 7.33
N PRO A 516 17.96 16.16 6.89
CA PRO A 516 18.69 17.36 6.44
C PRO A 516 19.65 17.91 7.49
N THR A 517 19.32 17.78 8.78
CA THR A 517 20.19 18.23 9.88
C THR A 517 21.50 17.45 9.93
N ASP A 518 21.45 16.12 9.77
CA ASP A 518 22.64 15.27 9.76
C ASP A 518 23.47 15.52 8.51
N PHE A 519 22.81 15.68 7.36
CA PHE A 519 23.47 16.05 6.12
C PHE A 519 24.21 17.39 6.25
N PHE A 520 23.57 18.41 6.84
CA PHE A 520 24.19 19.71 7.11
C PHE A 520 25.46 19.59 7.95
N ILE A 521 25.43 18.80 9.03
CA ILE A 521 26.60 18.58 9.89
C ILE A 521 27.76 17.98 9.09
N LEU A 522 27.49 16.99 8.22
CA LEU A 522 28.51 16.36 7.40
C LEU A 522 29.08 17.30 6.34
N VAL A 523 28.24 18.04 5.63
CA VAL A 523 28.67 19.05 4.64
C VAL A 523 29.54 20.11 5.30
N GLN A 524 29.16 20.58 6.49
CA GLN A 524 29.94 21.55 7.25
C GLN A 524 31.31 20.99 7.65
N ASN A 525 31.38 19.72 8.08
CA ASN A 525 32.63 19.07 8.45
C ASN A 525 33.55 18.86 7.23
N ILE A 526 33.00 18.46 6.08
CA ILE A 526 33.77 18.34 4.82
C ILE A 526 34.36 19.70 4.46
N TYR A 527 33.56 20.77 4.47
CA TYR A 527 34.06 22.11 4.18
C TYR A 527 35.19 22.55 5.14
N ARG A 528 35.05 22.28 6.44
CA ARG A 528 36.10 22.58 7.44
C ARG A 528 37.38 21.79 7.19
N SER A 529 37.27 20.51 6.83
CA SER A 529 38.41 19.65 6.50
C SER A 529 39.11 20.14 5.23
N LEU A 530 38.34 20.57 4.21
CA LEU A 530 38.92 21.17 3.01
C LEU A 530 39.67 22.47 3.32
N ASN A 531 39.19 23.28 4.26
CA ASN A 531 39.82 24.57 4.60
C ASN A 531 40.94 24.50 5.63
N SER A 532 41.06 23.42 6.40
CA SER A 532 42.09 23.29 7.44
C SER A 532 42.90 22.02 7.25
N SER A 533 44.23 22.15 7.15
CA SER A 533 45.16 21.04 6.88
C SER A 533 45.29 20.01 8.02
N SER A 534 44.46 20.08 9.08
CA SER A 534 44.83 19.51 10.38
C SER A 534 43.73 18.81 11.17
N GLN A 535 42.50 18.66 10.67
CA GLN A 535 41.50 17.83 11.37
C GLN A 535 40.91 16.76 10.44
N PRO A 536 41.33 15.48 10.62
CA PRO A 536 40.66 14.38 9.96
C PRO A 536 39.22 14.27 10.47
N LEU A 537 38.32 13.81 9.61
CA LEU A 537 36.96 13.41 10.01
C LEU A 537 37.06 12.38 11.17
N PRO A 538 36.18 12.44 12.19
CA PRO A 538 36.20 11.50 13.31
C PRO A 538 36.17 10.04 12.80
N SER A 539 37.01 9.15 13.33
CA SER A 539 37.21 7.79 12.80
C SER A 539 36.27 6.72 13.36
N GLU A 540 35.31 7.07 14.23
CA GLU A 540 34.52 6.11 15.04
C GLU A 540 33.03 5.98 14.65
N ILE A 541 32.62 6.49 13.48
CA ILE A 541 31.23 6.38 12.99
C ILE A 541 31.24 5.88 11.53
N ASP A 542 30.35 4.94 11.20
CA ASP A 542 30.08 4.49 9.82
C ASP A 542 29.51 5.66 9.00
N TYR A 543 30.39 6.47 8.41
CA TYR A 543 30.01 7.56 7.51
C TYR A 543 29.78 7.05 6.08
N PRO A 544 28.81 7.62 5.34
CA PRO A 544 28.61 7.25 3.93
C PRO A 544 29.84 7.64 3.10
N ASP A 545 30.25 6.80 2.16
CA ASP A 545 31.30 7.15 1.17
C ASP A 545 30.87 8.31 0.27
N ILE A 546 29.57 8.36 -0.03
CA ILE A 546 28.94 9.38 -0.86
C ILE A 546 27.56 9.76 -0.35
N MET A 547 27.29 11.06 -0.34
CA MET A 547 25.98 11.63 -0.05
C MET A 547 25.37 12.22 -1.32
N ILE A 548 24.08 11.99 -1.52
CA ILE A 548 23.33 12.49 -2.67
C ILE A 548 22.20 13.38 -2.17
N ARG A 549 22.27 14.69 -2.46
CA ARG A 549 21.15 15.62 -2.26
C ARG A 549 20.37 15.76 -3.55
N VAL A 550 19.06 15.62 -3.48
CA VAL A 550 18.14 15.76 -4.62
C VAL A 550 17.25 16.98 -4.43
N GLU A 551 17.13 17.80 -5.46
CA GLU A 551 16.38 19.06 -5.46
C GLU A 551 15.54 19.22 -6.73
N LEU A 552 14.40 19.92 -6.63
CA LEU A 552 13.59 20.35 -7.77
C LEU A 552 13.68 21.86 -7.95
N ILE A 553 14.06 22.27 -9.15
CA ILE A 553 14.15 23.68 -9.53
C ILE A 553 13.12 23.97 -10.63
N TYR A 554 12.40 25.09 -10.49
CA TYR A 554 11.40 25.54 -11.45
C TYR A 554 11.90 26.79 -12.19
N ASP A 555 11.82 26.77 -13.51
CA ASP A 555 12.26 27.87 -14.38
C ASP A 555 11.27 28.03 -15.56
N GLU A 556 10.55 29.15 -15.60
CA GLU A 556 9.69 29.58 -16.72
C GLU A 556 8.74 28.50 -17.31
N ASN A 557 8.20 27.60 -16.46
CA ASN A 557 7.36 26.41 -16.77
C ASN A 557 8.09 25.09 -17.07
N THR A 558 9.41 25.04 -16.90
CA THR A 558 10.20 23.82 -16.95
C THR A 558 10.67 23.45 -15.54
N GLU A 559 10.52 22.17 -15.20
CA GLU A 559 11.00 21.62 -13.94
C GLU A 559 12.29 20.83 -14.18
N TYR A 560 13.27 21.02 -13.31
CA TYR A 560 14.57 20.38 -13.35
C TYR A 560 14.80 19.58 -12.08
N LEU A 561 15.27 18.35 -12.25
CA LEU A 561 15.82 17.53 -11.18
C LEU A 561 17.30 17.82 -11.06
N VAL A 562 17.73 18.30 -9.91
CA VAL A 562 19.14 18.54 -9.59
C VAL A 562 19.61 17.53 -8.55
N MET A 563 20.73 16.88 -8.81
CA MET A 563 21.36 15.90 -7.91
C MET A 563 22.78 16.35 -7.62
N HIS A 564 23.09 16.59 -6.35
CA HIS A 564 24.43 16.90 -5.86
C HIS A 564 25.03 15.65 -5.21
N CYS A 565 26.10 15.14 -5.80
CA CYS A 565 26.81 13.95 -5.36
C CYS A 565 28.11 14.38 -4.65
N LEU A 566 28.14 14.29 -3.33
CA LEU A 566 29.25 14.74 -2.48
C LEU A 566 29.94 13.54 -1.82
N LYS A 567 31.23 13.35 -2.13
CA LYS A 567 32.07 12.37 -1.42
C LYS A 567 32.61 12.94 -0.12
N MET A 568 32.96 12.07 0.82
CA MET A 568 33.63 12.49 2.06
C MET A 568 35.02 13.11 1.82
N THR A 569 35.64 12.85 0.66
CA THR A 569 36.87 13.53 0.22
C THR A 569 36.65 15.01 -0.13
N GLY A 570 35.40 15.46 -0.22
CA GLY A 570 35.03 16.79 -0.68
C GLY A 570 34.85 16.91 -2.19
N ASP A 571 35.00 15.83 -2.94
CA ASP A 571 34.64 15.81 -4.35
C ASP A 571 33.13 15.94 -4.52
N ILE A 572 32.69 16.95 -5.26
CA ILE A 572 31.28 17.23 -5.49
C ILE A 572 30.93 17.34 -6.97
N GLU A 573 29.94 16.59 -7.42
CA GLU A 573 29.44 16.61 -8.81
C GLU A 573 27.96 16.99 -8.85
N ARG A 574 27.57 17.82 -9.83
CA ARG A 574 26.19 18.28 -10.02
C ARG A 574 25.61 17.71 -11.32
N PHE A 575 24.47 17.06 -11.22
CA PHE A 575 23.69 16.60 -12.37
C PHE A 575 22.37 17.35 -12.42
N GLN A 576 22.05 17.96 -13.56
CA GLN A 576 20.78 18.65 -13.78
C GLN A 576 20.08 18.07 -15.01
N GLU A 577 18.85 17.60 -14.82
CA GLU A 577 18.06 16.97 -15.87
C GLU A 577 16.64 17.54 -15.92
N LYS A 578 16.17 17.86 -17.13
CA LYS A 578 14.81 18.34 -17.36
C LYS A 578 13.80 17.23 -17.12
N LEU A 579 12.80 17.49 -16.28
CA LEU A 579 11.65 16.61 -16.09
C LEU A 579 10.61 16.85 -17.20
N GLN A 580 10.14 15.76 -17.81
CA GLN A 580 9.06 15.79 -18.79
C GLN A 580 7.72 15.53 -18.08
N LYS A 581 6.61 15.91 -18.72
CA LYS A 581 5.27 15.56 -18.23
C LYS A 581 5.09 14.04 -18.21
N GLY A 582 4.42 13.55 -17.17
CA GLY A 582 4.16 12.12 -16.94
C GLY A 582 5.03 11.50 -15.84
N SER A 583 4.83 10.21 -15.59
CA SER A 583 5.45 9.43 -14.50
C SER A 583 6.97 9.64 -14.40
N ILE A 584 7.43 9.99 -13.19
CA ILE A 584 8.86 10.07 -12.86
C ILE A 584 9.51 8.69 -12.85
N TYR A 585 8.77 7.66 -12.43
CA TYR A 585 9.26 6.29 -12.42
C TYR A 585 9.66 5.85 -13.84
N LYS A 586 8.82 6.12 -14.85
CA LYS A 586 9.14 5.81 -16.26
C LYS A 586 10.34 6.60 -16.80
N GLN A 587 10.58 7.78 -16.23
CA GLN A 587 11.71 8.63 -16.59
C GLN A 587 12.99 8.31 -15.81
N GLY A 588 12.93 7.45 -14.78
CA GLY A 588 14.02 7.16 -13.83
C GLY A 588 15.34 6.82 -14.52
N ASP A 589 15.32 5.85 -15.45
CA ASP A 589 16.49 5.45 -16.24
C ASP A 589 17.11 6.65 -16.98
N ARG A 590 16.28 7.53 -17.58
CA ARG A 590 16.75 8.71 -18.34
C ARG A 590 17.38 9.74 -17.42
N VAL A 591 16.69 10.13 -16.35
CA VAL A 591 17.10 11.25 -15.48
C VAL A 591 18.30 10.89 -14.61
N THR A 592 18.49 9.61 -14.27
CA THR A 592 19.64 9.17 -13.48
C THR A 592 20.82 8.71 -14.32
N LYS A 593 20.67 8.55 -15.65
CA LYS A 593 21.69 7.97 -16.54
C LYS A 593 23.09 8.56 -16.38
N LYS A 594 23.19 9.90 -16.37
CA LYS A 594 24.49 10.60 -16.25
C LYS A 594 25.12 10.38 -14.88
N MET A 595 24.32 10.52 -13.82
CA MET A 595 24.75 10.30 -12.44
C MET A 595 25.25 8.87 -12.24
N ILE A 596 24.46 7.87 -12.66
CA ILE A 596 24.82 6.44 -12.56
C ILE A 596 26.11 6.14 -13.32
N LYS A 597 26.26 6.67 -14.55
CA LYS A 597 27.49 6.48 -15.34
C LYS A 597 28.72 7.08 -14.65
N TRP A 598 28.58 8.24 -14.02
CA TRP A 598 29.64 8.84 -13.23
C TRP A 598 29.96 7.99 -11.99
N MET A 599 28.95 7.55 -11.24
CA MET A 599 29.15 6.70 -10.06
C MET A 599 29.84 5.38 -10.39
N GLN A 600 29.51 4.76 -11.52
CA GLN A 600 30.18 3.55 -12.01
C GLN A 600 31.67 3.76 -12.31
N LYS A 601 32.03 4.94 -12.80
CA LYS A 601 33.43 5.31 -13.05
C LYS A 601 34.18 5.58 -11.74
N GLU A 602 33.54 6.27 -10.80
CA GLU A 602 34.15 6.66 -9.52
C GLU A 602 34.27 5.48 -8.55
N PHE A 603 33.32 4.54 -8.60
CA PHE A 603 33.28 3.38 -7.71
C PHE A 603 33.08 2.05 -8.47
N PRO A 604 34.07 1.63 -9.27
CA PRO A 604 33.98 0.39 -10.03
C PRO A 604 34.01 -0.83 -9.10
N LEU A 605 33.20 -1.85 -9.40
CA LEU A 605 33.32 -3.16 -8.78
C LEU A 605 34.52 -3.88 -9.38
N ARG A 606 35.53 -4.15 -8.55
CA ARG A 606 36.83 -4.72 -8.94
C ARG A 606 37.04 -6.05 -8.24
N ALA A 607 37.66 -6.97 -8.96
CA ALA A 607 38.05 -8.27 -8.46
C ALA A 607 39.44 -8.64 -9.00
N THR A 608 40.06 -9.67 -8.41
CA THR A 608 41.38 -10.16 -8.84
C THR A 608 41.31 -11.65 -9.13
N ILE A 609 41.91 -12.10 -10.23
CA ILE A 609 42.00 -13.53 -10.53
C ILE A 609 42.93 -14.20 -9.52
N ILE A 610 42.41 -15.11 -8.71
CA ILE A 610 43.20 -15.87 -7.72
C ILE A 610 43.57 -17.27 -8.20
N LYS A 611 42.79 -17.83 -9.13
CA LYS A 611 43.04 -19.16 -9.73
C LYS A 611 42.55 -19.20 -11.17
N VAL A 612 43.28 -19.92 -12.02
CA VAL A 612 42.91 -20.15 -13.43
C VAL A 612 42.78 -21.66 -13.64
N SER A 613 41.66 -22.08 -14.21
CA SER A 613 41.33 -23.46 -14.56
C SER A 613 40.94 -23.54 -16.05
N PRO A 614 40.92 -24.73 -16.68
CA PRO A 614 40.47 -24.85 -18.07
C PRO A 614 39.05 -24.33 -18.27
N GLY A 615 38.91 -23.18 -18.95
CA GLY A 615 37.62 -22.54 -19.27
C GLY A 615 36.98 -21.71 -18.14
N THR A 616 37.55 -21.68 -16.94
CA THR A 616 37.04 -20.89 -15.81
C THR A 616 38.15 -20.22 -15.01
N VAL A 617 37.81 -19.13 -14.35
CA VAL A 617 38.69 -18.41 -13.41
C VAL A 617 37.98 -18.23 -12.08
N GLU A 618 38.76 -18.24 -11.01
CA GLU A 618 38.28 -17.89 -9.67
C GLU A 618 38.73 -16.45 -9.37
N LEU A 619 37.76 -15.62 -8.98
CA LEU A 619 37.94 -14.21 -8.67
C LEU A 619 37.83 -14.01 -7.16
N ASP A 620 38.80 -13.31 -6.57
CA ASP A 620 38.66 -12.70 -5.24
C ASP A 620 37.85 -11.42 -5.40
N ILE A 621 36.72 -11.38 -4.72
CA ILE A 621 35.72 -10.30 -4.78
C ILE A 621 35.67 -9.51 -3.46
N GLY A 622 36.47 -9.88 -2.45
CA GLY A 622 36.45 -9.27 -1.11
C GLY A 622 35.06 -9.33 -0.46
N ASP A 623 34.71 -8.31 0.32
CA ASP A 623 33.40 -8.18 0.99
C ASP A 623 32.25 -7.77 0.03
N SER A 624 32.35 -8.06 -1.27
CA SER A 624 31.35 -7.65 -2.26
C SER A 624 30.16 -8.62 -2.29
N HIS A 625 29.07 -8.26 -1.59
CA HIS A 625 27.90 -9.13 -1.41
C HIS A 625 26.89 -9.12 -2.59
N ASP A 626 27.03 -8.21 -3.55
CA ASP A 626 26.06 -8.02 -4.66
C ASP A 626 26.42 -8.77 -5.96
N ILE A 627 27.29 -9.77 -5.86
CA ILE A 627 27.69 -10.58 -7.01
C ILE A 627 26.72 -11.73 -7.24
N HIS A 628 26.25 -11.89 -8.48
CA HIS A 628 25.27 -12.91 -8.87
C HIS A 628 25.66 -13.63 -10.16
N GLU A 629 25.13 -14.84 -10.35
CA GLU A 629 25.35 -15.61 -11.58
C GLU A 629 24.94 -14.82 -12.83
N GLY A 630 25.76 -14.89 -13.87
CA GLY A 630 25.57 -14.18 -15.13
C GLY A 630 26.19 -12.78 -15.20
N GLN A 631 26.63 -12.19 -14.08
CA GLN A 631 27.37 -10.92 -14.10
C GLN A 631 28.67 -11.05 -14.90
N LYS A 632 29.04 -9.99 -15.62
CA LYS A 632 30.21 -10.01 -16.52
C LYS A 632 31.35 -9.15 -16.00
N PHE A 633 32.54 -9.74 -15.96
CA PHE A 633 33.80 -9.05 -15.63
C PHE A 633 34.68 -8.99 -16.87
N GLU A 634 35.41 -7.88 -17.01
CA GLU A 634 36.37 -7.66 -18.08
C GLU A 634 37.75 -7.36 -17.47
N THR A 635 38.80 -7.84 -18.12
CA THR A 635 40.17 -7.43 -17.78
C THR A 635 40.33 -5.93 -17.98
N ILE A 636 41.11 -5.23 -17.15
CA ILE A 636 41.31 -3.76 -17.27
C ILE A 636 41.69 -3.30 -18.69
N LEU A 637 42.42 -4.12 -19.44
CA LEU A 637 42.85 -3.81 -20.81
C LEU A 637 41.76 -4.04 -21.88
N GLY A 638 40.55 -4.47 -21.49
CA GLY A 638 39.44 -4.74 -22.42
C GLY A 638 39.65 -5.98 -23.31
N GLN A 639 40.56 -6.88 -22.93
CA GLN A 639 41.02 -7.96 -23.79
C GLN A 639 40.20 -9.24 -23.63
N SER A 640 39.60 -9.48 -22.47
CA SER A 640 38.83 -10.70 -22.22
C SER A 640 37.64 -10.46 -21.31
N LEU A 641 36.52 -11.10 -21.67
CA LEU A 641 35.26 -11.07 -20.94
C LEU A 641 34.99 -12.41 -20.24
N MET A 642 34.43 -12.35 -19.04
CA MET A 642 34.16 -13.50 -18.17
C MET A 642 32.76 -13.34 -17.58
N ALA A 643 32.02 -14.43 -17.40
CA ALA A 643 30.69 -14.41 -16.78
C ALA A 643 30.68 -15.28 -15.52
N VAL A 644 30.23 -14.71 -14.41
CA VAL A 644 30.09 -15.39 -13.12
C VAL A 644 29.18 -16.60 -13.30
N SER A 645 29.68 -17.78 -12.95
CA SER A 645 28.96 -19.06 -12.98
C SER A 645 28.60 -19.57 -11.60
N LYS A 646 29.31 -19.15 -10.55
CA LYS A 646 29.05 -19.54 -9.16
C LYS A 646 29.58 -18.49 -8.20
N VAL A 647 28.87 -18.24 -7.10
CA VAL A 647 29.24 -17.26 -6.07
C VAL A 647 29.48 -17.97 -4.73
N ALA A 648 30.52 -17.54 -4.02
CA ALA A 648 30.85 -17.91 -2.65
C ALA A 648 31.07 -16.62 -1.82
N ASP A 649 31.34 -16.76 -0.51
CA ASP A 649 31.32 -15.63 0.43
C ASP A 649 32.29 -14.49 0.08
N TYR A 650 33.51 -14.81 -0.36
CA TYR A 650 34.55 -13.83 -0.73
C TYR A 650 35.16 -14.08 -2.10
N THR A 651 34.68 -15.10 -2.82
CA THR A 651 35.17 -15.48 -4.13
C THR A 651 34.02 -15.80 -5.08
N CYS A 652 34.24 -15.70 -6.38
CA CYS A 652 33.31 -16.24 -7.36
C CYS A 652 34.05 -16.98 -8.48
N GLU A 653 33.41 -17.99 -9.04
CA GLU A 653 33.88 -18.66 -10.25
C GLU A 653 33.23 -17.99 -11.46
N ALA A 654 34.03 -17.67 -12.47
CA ALA A 654 33.58 -17.07 -13.72
C ALA A 654 34.06 -17.88 -14.93
N ARG A 655 33.15 -18.17 -15.85
CA ARG A 655 33.45 -18.82 -17.13
C ARG A 655 34.04 -17.80 -18.10
N LEU A 656 35.14 -18.16 -18.76
CA LEU A 656 35.72 -17.34 -19.82
C LEU A 656 34.78 -17.31 -21.03
N LEU A 657 34.41 -16.12 -21.50
CA LEU A 657 33.59 -15.94 -22.71
C LEU A 657 34.45 -15.75 -23.97
N ASP A 658 35.71 -15.38 -23.80
CA ASP A 658 36.71 -15.31 -24.86
C ASP A 658 37.96 -16.13 -24.46
N THR A 659 38.42 -17.00 -25.35
CA THR A 659 39.56 -17.90 -25.13
C THR A 659 40.84 -17.42 -25.81
N LYS A 660 40.83 -16.23 -26.43
CA LYS A 660 41.98 -15.71 -27.20
C LYS A 660 43.08 -15.06 -26.36
N VAL A 661 42.86 -14.88 -25.07
CA VAL A 661 43.78 -14.19 -24.15
C VAL A 661 44.22 -15.15 -23.05
N GLU A 662 45.51 -15.12 -22.72
CA GLU A 662 46.08 -15.91 -21.62
C GLU A 662 45.78 -15.24 -20.26
N HIS A 663 45.03 -15.91 -19.39
CA HIS A 663 44.73 -15.42 -18.05
C HIS A 663 45.76 -15.91 -17.03
N LYS A 664 46.20 -15.03 -16.13
CA LYS A 664 47.16 -15.33 -15.07
C LYS A 664 46.63 -14.91 -13.71
N LYS A 665 47.05 -15.65 -12.68
CA LYS A 665 46.82 -15.25 -11.28
C LYS A 665 47.37 -13.84 -11.04
N GLY A 666 46.61 -13.00 -10.34
CA GLY A 666 46.92 -11.61 -10.07
C GLY A 666 46.40 -10.62 -11.13
N MET A 667 45.84 -11.09 -12.25
CA MET A 667 45.20 -10.20 -13.21
C MET A 667 43.98 -9.53 -12.59
N ARG A 668 43.85 -8.24 -12.88
CA ARG A 668 42.80 -7.38 -12.35
C ARG A 668 41.63 -7.30 -13.33
N VAL A 669 40.43 -7.43 -12.79
CA VAL A 669 39.20 -7.37 -13.56
C VAL A 669 38.24 -6.37 -12.93
N HIS A 670 37.33 -5.84 -13.73
CA HIS A 670 36.24 -5.00 -13.25
C HIS A 670 34.92 -5.42 -13.87
N TRP A 671 33.84 -5.15 -13.16
CA TRP A 671 32.49 -5.41 -13.64
C TRP A 671 32.18 -4.53 -14.86
N VAL A 672 31.44 -5.08 -15.82
CA VAL A 672 30.97 -4.37 -17.01
C VAL A 672 29.47 -4.58 -17.18
N ILE A 673 28.74 -3.47 -17.23
CA ILE A 673 27.33 -3.44 -17.58
C ILE A 673 27.23 -3.27 -19.09
N LYS A 674 27.21 -4.37 -19.82
CA LYS A 674 26.75 -4.33 -21.21
C LYS A 674 25.22 -4.36 -21.17
N ASN A 675 24.59 -3.26 -21.58
CA ASN A 675 23.17 -3.28 -21.91
C ASN A 675 22.94 -4.40 -22.93
N LYS A 676 21.84 -5.13 -22.77
CA LYS A 676 21.32 -5.98 -23.85
C LYS A 676 21.09 -5.06 -25.05
N GLU A 677 21.98 -5.14 -26.04
CA GLU A 677 21.60 -4.86 -27.42
C GLU A 677 20.81 -6.06 -27.96
#